data_AF-A0A8S4GS67-F1
#
_entry.id   AF-A0A8S4GS67-F1
#
_cell.length_a   1.000
_cell.length_b   1.000
_cell.length_c   1.000
_cell.angle_alpha   90.00
_cell.angle_beta   90.00
_cell.angle_gamma   90.00
#
_symmetry.space_group_name_H-M   'P 1'
#
loop_
_entity.id
_entity.type
_entity.pdbx_description
1 polymer ?
#
loop_
_entity_poly.entity_id
_entity_poly.type
_entity_poly.pdbx_seq_one_letter_code
_entity_poly.pdbx_strand_id
1 'polypeptide(L)'
;MEEGPPRPPPDDEGAVNDAEEGPPRPDDLDDVEAGPELPRPKKRRILPFEQQYLDALPSAAMYEKSYMHRDTMTHVAVVQNQGFIITGSIDGHIKFWKKQQGGIEFAKHFKAHVGPVDGIAVSPDGELCASVSRDRTVKVFDVGTFDMISMTKLPFLPRCAEWCHLRGDPRARLAVSDDATGRVVVLDGREASAEAPLLDVEAGSLHRAPVTAMRFNAARGAVVSTDEKGLVEYWDPKTGEAAEEGLKFKRKIETDLFAMAKVKTSACSMDVSKSGDLFVCMCADRRVRVFQYDTGKLKRAYDESLQAAQDVQQSGAETFHLEDMDFGRRAAVEKELTARQAAGWKEAPLGNAVFDESGHFVIYATLLGIKVVNIVSNKVSRVLGKVENTERFVRVALYQGNPGQASKRQKLSKLTADTKLSGPDPVVVATSYKKDRFYLFTTREPEDNETAALGRDVFNEKPKEELDIGTERAAVSGALLPRGAVMHTTLGDIWLRLFPEECPRTVENFTTHAKNGYYNGLIFHRVIKGFMAQTGDPLGDGTGGTSIWGGEFEDEFDSSLRHDRAGTLSMANSGPNTNGSQFFITTVPTPWLDNKHTVFGRVVRGMDVVRIIEKVKTDKEDKPLEDVQIVDIGVKEHLDEKELVQ
;
A
#
# COMPACT_ATOMS: atom_id res chain seq x y z
N MET A 1 75.90 -23.17 3.35
CA MET A 1 74.63 -22.81 3.98
C MET A 1 73.58 -23.78 3.45
N GLU A 2 73.72 -25.12 3.65
CA GLU A 2 73.83 -25.92 4.90
C GLU A 2 72.46 -26.14 5.56
N GLU A 3 72.09 -27.33 6.09
CA GLU A 3 72.74 -28.66 6.10
C GLU A 3 72.05 -29.63 5.08
N GLY A 4 71.85 -30.96 5.21
CA GLY A 4 72.23 -32.00 6.19
C GLY A 4 71.53 -33.37 5.89
N PRO A 5 72.22 -34.54 5.78
CA PRO A 5 71.59 -35.81 5.35
C PRO A 5 71.51 -36.88 6.52
N PRO A 6 71.21 -38.19 6.31
CA PRO A 6 69.90 -38.77 6.67
C PRO A 6 69.97 -40.13 7.45
N ARG A 7 68.88 -40.95 7.41
CA ARG A 7 68.68 -42.40 7.82
C ARG A 7 67.92 -42.63 9.16
N PRO A 8 67.47 -43.87 9.50
CA PRO A 8 66.71 -44.90 8.73
C PRO A 8 65.49 -45.49 9.52
N PRO A 9 64.71 -46.45 8.99
CA PRO A 9 63.68 -47.21 9.74
C PRO A 9 64.29 -48.45 10.46
N PRO A 10 63.48 -49.35 11.09
CA PRO A 10 62.88 -50.51 10.38
C PRO A 10 61.50 -50.94 11.00
N ASP A 11 60.81 -52.07 10.78
CA ASP A 11 60.80 -53.20 9.80
C ASP A 11 59.39 -53.91 9.80
N ASP A 12 59.27 -55.12 9.24
CA ASP A 12 58.30 -56.22 9.50
C ASP A 12 56.82 -56.16 8.99
N GLU A 13 56.21 -57.25 8.49
CA GLU A 13 56.76 -58.50 7.88
C GLU A 13 55.65 -59.27 7.09
N GLY A 14 56.03 -60.33 6.36
CA GLY A 14 55.12 -61.43 5.96
C GLY A 14 54.53 -61.37 4.54
N ALA A 15 54.75 -62.42 3.72
CA ALA A 15 54.25 -62.48 2.34
C ALA A 15 54.01 -63.91 1.79
N VAL A 16 53.12 -63.98 0.80
CA VAL A 16 52.85 -65.05 -0.22
C VAL A 16 52.42 -66.45 0.26
N ASN A 17 51.38 -66.99 -0.38
CA ASN A 17 51.45 -68.31 -1.02
C ASN A 17 50.41 -68.43 -2.15
N ASP A 18 50.75 -69.10 -3.25
CA ASP A 18 49.94 -69.17 -4.48
C ASP A 18 49.11 -70.46 -4.61
N ALA A 19 47.97 -70.37 -5.31
CA ALA A 19 47.30 -71.51 -5.96
C ALA A 19 46.37 -71.02 -7.09
N GLU A 20 46.43 -71.64 -8.27
CA GLU A 20 45.46 -71.42 -9.37
C GLU A 20 44.29 -72.41 -9.29
N GLU A 21 43.07 -71.97 -9.62
CA GLU A 21 42.08 -72.85 -10.27
C GLU A 21 41.09 -72.05 -11.15
N GLY A 22 40.29 -72.76 -11.95
CA GLY A 22 39.56 -72.21 -13.11
C GLY A 22 38.26 -71.43 -12.81
N PRO A 23 37.68 -70.76 -13.84
CA PRO A 23 36.66 -69.73 -13.64
C PRO A 23 35.20 -70.27 -13.56
N PRO A 24 34.38 -69.76 -12.62
CA PRO A 24 32.94 -70.00 -12.60
C PRO A 24 32.16 -69.11 -13.60
N ARG A 25 30.99 -69.60 -13.99
CA ARG A 25 29.86 -68.87 -14.58
C ARG A 25 28.57 -69.42 -13.94
N PRO A 26 27.43 -68.71 -14.01
CA PRO A 26 27.26 -67.27 -13.78
C PRO A 26 26.05 -67.04 -12.84
N ASP A 27 26.01 -67.71 -11.70
CA ASP A 27 25.01 -67.57 -10.64
C ASP A 27 25.73 -67.39 -9.27
N ASP A 28 24.98 -66.98 -8.24
CA ASP A 28 25.41 -66.86 -6.82
C ASP A 28 26.55 -65.88 -6.48
N LEU A 29 26.34 -64.58 -6.73
CA LEU A 29 26.96 -63.48 -5.95
C LEU A 29 25.95 -62.33 -5.76
N ASP A 30 25.09 -62.45 -4.75
CA ASP A 30 24.19 -61.38 -4.28
C ASP A 30 24.91 -60.33 -3.41
N ASP A 31 24.24 -59.19 -3.21
CA ASP A 31 24.51 -58.17 -2.19
C ASP A 31 25.92 -57.51 -2.16
N VAL A 32 26.31 -56.93 -3.30
CA VAL A 32 27.07 -55.65 -3.25
C VAL A 32 26.06 -54.51 -3.10
N GLU A 33 25.96 -53.95 -1.90
CA GLU A 33 24.93 -52.97 -1.52
C GLU A 33 24.91 -51.75 -2.46
N ALA A 34 23.90 -51.69 -3.34
CA ALA A 34 23.70 -50.58 -4.26
C ALA A 34 23.24 -49.33 -3.49
N GLY A 35 24.21 -48.51 -3.07
CA GLY A 35 23.98 -47.24 -2.36
C GLY A 35 22.88 -46.40 -3.03
N PRO A 36 22.00 -45.77 -2.25
CA PRO A 36 20.64 -45.42 -2.66
C PRO A 36 20.60 -44.62 -3.96
N GLU A 37 20.02 -45.21 -5.01
CA GLU A 37 19.95 -44.62 -6.34
C GLU A 37 19.29 -43.23 -6.25
N LEU A 38 20.08 -42.17 -6.50
CA LEU A 38 19.62 -40.79 -6.36
C LEU A 38 18.32 -40.60 -7.16
N PRO A 39 17.21 -40.18 -6.52
CA PRO A 39 15.88 -40.34 -7.08
C PRO A 39 15.76 -39.58 -8.41
N ARG A 40 15.75 -40.33 -9.51
CA ARG A 40 15.87 -39.84 -10.89
C ARG A 40 14.98 -38.60 -11.07
N PRO A 41 15.54 -37.44 -11.49
CA PRO A 41 14.86 -36.16 -11.37
C PRO A 41 13.54 -36.18 -12.13
N LYS A 42 12.42 -36.14 -11.38
CA LYS A 42 11.06 -36.23 -11.93
C LYS A 42 10.89 -35.16 -13.01
N LYS A 43 10.64 -35.59 -14.26
CA LYS A 43 10.50 -34.71 -15.43
C LYS A 43 9.57 -33.54 -15.06
N ARG A 44 10.11 -32.32 -15.03
CA ARG A 44 9.36 -31.11 -14.68
C ARG A 44 8.14 -31.01 -15.61
N ARG A 45 6.95 -30.88 -15.02
CA ARG A 45 5.72 -30.67 -15.80
C ARG A 45 5.84 -29.34 -16.52
N ILE A 46 5.62 -29.35 -17.83
CA ILE A 46 5.57 -28.13 -18.65
C ILE A 46 4.10 -27.75 -18.79
N LEU A 47 3.79 -26.46 -18.77
CA LEU A 47 2.46 -25.96 -19.12
C LEU A 47 2.38 -25.78 -20.65
N PRO A 48 1.53 -26.50 -21.38
CA PRO A 48 1.33 -26.25 -22.81
C PRO A 48 0.84 -24.82 -23.03
N PHE A 49 1.37 -24.15 -24.05
CA PHE A 49 1.01 -22.76 -24.41
C PHE A 49 1.22 -21.73 -23.28
N GLU A 50 2.16 -21.96 -22.35
CA GLU A 50 2.46 -21.06 -21.20
C GLU A 50 2.51 -19.56 -21.57
N GLN A 51 3.10 -19.22 -22.71
CA GLN A 51 3.17 -17.82 -23.18
C GLN A 51 1.79 -17.18 -23.39
N GLN A 52 0.81 -17.90 -23.96
CA GLN A 52 -0.52 -17.34 -24.26
C GLN A 52 -1.27 -16.94 -22.98
N TYR A 53 -1.03 -17.64 -21.87
CA TYR A 53 -1.56 -17.27 -20.56
C TYR A 53 -0.80 -16.08 -19.95
N LEU A 54 0.53 -16.03 -20.15
CA LEU A 54 1.37 -14.90 -19.72
C LEU A 54 1.08 -13.60 -20.51
N ASP A 55 0.64 -13.70 -21.76
CA ASP A 55 0.19 -12.56 -22.58
C ASP A 55 -1.15 -11.99 -22.08
N ALA A 56 -1.93 -12.77 -21.32
CA ALA A 56 -3.16 -12.35 -20.64
C ALA A 56 -2.91 -11.82 -19.21
N LEU A 57 -1.65 -11.58 -18.82
CA LEU A 57 -1.24 -11.10 -17.49
C LEU A 57 -0.31 -9.88 -17.60
N PRO A 58 -0.28 -8.99 -16.60
CA PRO A 58 0.65 -7.85 -16.56
C PRO A 58 2.12 -8.26 -16.67
N SER A 59 2.92 -7.43 -17.34
CA SER A 59 4.34 -7.69 -17.63
C SER A 59 5.30 -6.60 -17.17
N ALA A 60 4.80 -5.40 -16.85
CA ALA A 60 5.62 -4.27 -16.43
C ALA A 60 6.34 -4.52 -15.10
N ALA A 61 7.58 -4.05 -15.00
CA ALA A 61 8.38 -4.10 -13.79
C ALA A 61 7.93 -3.03 -12.78
N MET A 62 7.54 -1.84 -13.25
CA MET A 62 7.03 -0.73 -12.45
C MET A 62 5.49 -0.69 -12.46
N TYR A 63 4.88 0.12 -11.58
CA TYR A 63 3.46 0.47 -11.73
C TYR A 63 3.26 1.59 -12.74
N GLU A 64 2.37 1.39 -13.72
CA GLU A 64 2.07 2.39 -14.74
C GLU A 64 1.50 3.68 -14.12
N LYS A 65 0.56 3.52 -13.16
CA LYS A 65 -0.02 4.63 -12.39
C LYS A 65 -0.40 4.23 -10.95
N SER A 66 -0.34 5.18 -10.02
CA SER A 66 -0.95 5.07 -8.69
C SER A 66 -2.08 6.11 -8.50
N TYR A 67 -3.01 5.83 -7.59
CA TYR A 67 -4.20 6.64 -7.32
C TYR A 67 -4.45 6.73 -5.81
N MET A 68 -4.95 7.88 -5.33
CA MET A 68 -5.14 8.17 -3.91
C MET A 68 -6.55 7.79 -3.38
N HIS A 69 -6.56 7.27 -2.17
CA HIS A 69 -7.69 7.19 -1.26
C HIS A 69 -7.59 8.31 -0.21
N ARG A 70 -8.59 8.39 0.68
CA ARG A 70 -8.58 9.36 1.78
C ARG A 70 -7.71 8.92 2.97
N ASP A 71 -7.33 7.63 3.02
CA ASP A 71 -6.64 6.98 4.14
C ASP A 71 -6.03 5.65 3.68
N THR A 72 -5.23 5.02 4.54
CA THR A 72 -4.65 3.69 4.37
C THR A 72 -5.67 2.69 3.83
N MET A 73 -5.27 2.00 2.76
CA MET A 73 -6.16 1.10 2.03
C MET A 73 -6.22 -0.30 2.66
N THR A 74 -7.43 -0.77 2.95
CA THR A 74 -7.68 -2.09 3.53
C THR A 74 -7.94 -3.14 2.46
N HIS A 75 -8.68 -2.78 1.39
CA HIS A 75 -9.25 -3.73 0.45
C HIS A 75 -9.26 -3.25 -1.01
N VAL A 76 -9.12 -4.21 -1.93
CA VAL A 76 -9.33 -4.06 -3.36
C VAL A 76 -10.00 -5.33 -3.92
N ALA A 77 -10.92 -5.15 -4.85
CA ALA A 77 -11.63 -6.22 -5.57
C ALA A 77 -11.86 -5.83 -7.04
N VAL A 78 -12.11 -6.83 -7.91
CA VAL A 78 -12.33 -6.64 -9.36
C VAL A 78 -13.59 -7.37 -9.81
N VAL A 79 -14.37 -6.71 -10.67
CA VAL A 79 -15.58 -7.21 -11.32
C VAL A 79 -15.26 -7.52 -12.78
N GLN A 80 -14.84 -8.75 -13.09
CA GLN A 80 -14.24 -9.11 -14.40
C GLN A 80 -15.15 -8.81 -15.60
N ASN A 81 -16.43 -9.15 -15.50
CA ASN A 81 -17.40 -9.03 -16.59
C ASN A 81 -17.82 -7.57 -16.85
N GLN A 82 -18.02 -6.78 -15.80
CA GLN A 82 -18.40 -5.37 -15.95
C GLN A 82 -17.19 -4.45 -16.21
N GLY A 83 -16.00 -4.84 -15.76
CA GLY A 83 -14.80 -4.02 -15.86
C GLY A 83 -14.71 -2.96 -14.78
N PHE A 84 -15.12 -3.27 -13.54
CA PHE A 84 -14.97 -2.38 -12.40
C PHE A 84 -13.90 -2.86 -11.42
N ILE A 85 -13.26 -1.90 -10.76
CA ILE A 85 -12.38 -2.08 -9.61
C ILE A 85 -13.06 -1.40 -8.43
N ILE A 86 -13.06 -2.05 -7.27
CA ILE A 86 -13.69 -1.55 -6.04
C ILE A 86 -12.62 -1.48 -4.96
N THR A 87 -12.48 -0.32 -4.31
CA THR A 87 -11.45 -0.06 -3.29
C THR A 87 -12.07 0.35 -1.96
N GLY A 88 -11.43 0.00 -0.84
CA GLY A 88 -11.84 0.40 0.51
C GLY A 88 -10.67 0.80 1.42
N SER A 89 -10.94 1.69 2.38
CA SER A 89 -9.96 2.22 3.35
C SER A 89 -10.33 2.00 4.83
N ILE A 90 -9.36 2.28 5.70
CA ILE A 90 -9.50 2.18 7.16
C ILE A 90 -10.43 3.26 7.74
N ASP A 91 -10.66 4.36 7.03
CA ASP A 91 -11.68 5.36 7.35
C ASP A 91 -13.05 5.09 6.68
N GLY A 92 -13.34 3.84 6.32
CA GLY A 92 -14.69 3.39 5.95
C GLY A 92 -15.22 3.88 4.61
N HIS A 93 -14.38 4.51 3.79
CA HIS A 93 -14.74 4.94 2.45
C HIS A 93 -14.60 3.80 1.44
N ILE A 94 -15.49 3.77 0.44
CA ILE A 94 -15.47 2.83 -0.68
C ILE A 94 -15.56 3.63 -1.99
N LYS A 95 -14.76 3.26 -2.98
CA LYS A 95 -14.79 3.87 -4.32
C LYS A 95 -14.93 2.81 -5.41
N PHE A 96 -15.66 3.17 -6.46
CA PHE A 96 -15.86 2.40 -7.68
C PHE A 96 -15.09 3.08 -8.81
N TRP A 97 -14.31 2.30 -9.55
CA TRP A 97 -13.48 2.74 -10.66
C TRP A 97 -13.77 1.89 -11.88
N LYS A 98 -14.01 2.53 -13.02
CA LYS A 98 -14.24 1.89 -14.30
C LYS A 98 -12.92 1.64 -15.00
N LYS A 99 -12.65 0.40 -15.39
CA LYS A 99 -11.50 0.06 -16.21
C LYS A 99 -11.74 0.52 -17.64
N GLN A 100 -11.00 1.53 -18.06
CA GLN A 100 -10.93 1.98 -19.45
C GLN A 100 -9.72 1.33 -20.14
N GLN A 101 -9.47 1.62 -21.41
CA GLN A 101 -8.21 1.25 -22.05
C GLN A 101 -7.09 2.22 -21.60
N GLY A 102 -5.91 1.72 -21.23
CA GLY A 102 -4.78 2.57 -20.85
C GLY A 102 -4.89 3.26 -19.48
N GLY A 103 -5.89 2.91 -18.67
CA GLY A 103 -6.07 3.49 -17.34
C GLY A 103 -7.35 3.04 -16.64
N ILE A 104 -7.78 3.85 -15.67
CA ILE A 104 -9.06 3.75 -14.96
C ILE A 104 -9.72 5.13 -14.88
N GLU A 105 -11.03 5.14 -14.72
CA GLU A 105 -11.88 6.32 -14.55
C GLU A 105 -12.61 6.21 -13.21
N PHE A 106 -12.66 7.28 -12.43
CA PHE A 106 -13.42 7.31 -11.18
C PHE A 106 -14.93 7.35 -11.48
N ALA A 107 -15.72 6.46 -10.87
CA ALA A 107 -17.16 6.34 -11.14
C ALA A 107 -18.05 6.80 -9.97
N LYS A 108 -17.79 6.34 -8.74
CA LYS A 108 -18.62 6.64 -7.56
C LYS A 108 -17.81 6.53 -6.28
N HIS A 109 -18.21 7.29 -5.26
CA HIS A 109 -17.61 7.29 -3.92
C HIS A 109 -18.71 7.23 -2.85
N PHE A 110 -18.47 6.47 -1.79
CA PHE A 110 -19.31 6.36 -0.61
C PHE A 110 -18.48 6.47 0.67
N LYS A 111 -18.97 7.22 1.66
CA LYS A 111 -18.64 6.99 3.07
C LYS A 111 -19.50 5.82 3.54
N ALA A 112 -19.05 4.60 3.26
CA ALA A 112 -19.83 3.40 3.48
C ALA A 112 -19.97 3.09 4.98
N HIS A 113 -18.86 3.03 5.70
CA HIS A 113 -18.80 2.62 7.11
C HIS A 113 -18.28 3.73 8.01
N VAL A 114 -18.58 3.67 9.31
CA VAL A 114 -18.05 4.66 10.27
C VAL A 114 -16.56 4.42 10.48
N GLY A 115 -16.19 3.17 10.76
CA GLY A 115 -14.80 2.68 10.91
C GLY A 115 -14.32 1.88 9.68
N PRO A 116 -13.31 1.00 9.85
CA PRO A 116 -12.62 0.31 8.74
C PRO A 116 -13.53 -0.51 7.84
N VAL A 117 -13.20 -0.57 6.54
CA VAL A 117 -13.74 -1.62 5.65
C VAL A 117 -12.97 -2.92 5.90
N ASP A 118 -13.47 -3.73 6.82
CA ASP A 118 -12.91 -5.03 7.23
C ASP A 118 -13.06 -6.12 6.15
N GLY A 119 -13.97 -5.95 5.18
CA GLY A 119 -14.08 -6.85 4.03
C GLY A 119 -14.86 -6.26 2.85
N ILE A 120 -14.51 -6.69 1.65
CA ILE A 120 -15.24 -6.45 0.39
C ILE A 120 -15.41 -7.79 -0.34
N ALA A 121 -16.62 -8.08 -0.81
CA ALA A 121 -16.95 -9.26 -1.61
C ALA A 121 -17.80 -8.88 -2.84
N VAL A 122 -17.47 -9.46 -4.00
CA VAL A 122 -18.19 -9.26 -5.27
C VAL A 122 -18.93 -10.55 -5.62
N SER A 123 -20.15 -10.46 -6.16
CA SER A 123 -20.93 -11.65 -6.52
C SER A 123 -20.33 -12.39 -7.72
N PRO A 124 -20.50 -13.72 -7.85
CA PRO A 124 -19.93 -14.49 -8.98
C PRO A 124 -20.46 -14.06 -10.36
N ASP A 125 -21.63 -13.42 -10.41
CA ASP A 125 -22.19 -12.79 -11.61
C ASP A 125 -21.77 -11.32 -11.81
N GLY A 126 -21.05 -10.73 -10.85
CA GLY A 126 -20.58 -9.35 -10.88
C GLY A 126 -21.67 -8.28 -10.79
N GLU A 127 -22.91 -8.64 -10.46
CA GLU A 127 -24.03 -7.70 -10.36
C GLU A 127 -24.04 -6.96 -9.01
N LEU A 128 -23.54 -7.58 -7.93
CA LEU A 128 -23.57 -7.04 -6.57
C LEU A 128 -22.18 -6.97 -5.91
N CYS A 129 -22.01 -6.01 -5.01
CA CYS A 129 -20.88 -5.90 -4.11
C CYS A 129 -21.38 -5.76 -2.66
N ALA A 130 -20.71 -6.41 -1.72
CA ALA A 130 -20.96 -6.27 -0.29
C ALA A 130 -19.71 -5.75 0.42
N SER A 131 -19.90 -4.91 1.43
CA SER A 131 -18.86 -4.52 2.39
C SER A 131 -19.30 -4.78 3.82
N VAL A 132 -18.32 -5.03 4.70
CA VAL A 132 -18.52 -5.25 6.13
C VAL A 132 -17.53 -4.44 6.97
N SER A 133 -17.94 -4.10 8.19
CA SER A 133 -17.15 -3.32 9.14
C SER A 133 -17.45 -3.65 10.61
N ARG A 134 -16.47 -3.38 11.48
CA ARG A 134 -16.59 -3.27 12.95
C ARG A 134 -17.72 -2.34 13.43
N ASP A 135 -18.29 -1.47 12.58
CA ASP A 135 -19.54 -0.76 12.90
C ASP A 135 -20.79 -1.67 13.01
N ARG A 136 -20.61 -2.98 12.76
CA ARG A 136 -21.63 -4.05 12.75
C ARG A 136 -22.67 -3.88 11.65
N THR A 137 -22.30 -3.23 10.54
CA THR A 137 -23.15 -3.22 9.34
C THR A 137 -22.55 -4.02 8.18
N VAL A 138 -23.45 -4.66 7.43
CA VAL A 138 -23.22 -5.11 6.06
C VAL A 138 -23.89 -4.08 5.15
N LYS A 139 -23.22 -3.69 4.06
CA LYS A 139 -23.79 -2.78 3.06
C LYS A 139 -23.65 -3.39 1.68
N VAL A 140 -24.76 -3.44 0.94
CA VAL A 140 -24.83 -4.02 -0.40
C VAL A 140 -25.02 -2.91 -1.42
N PHE A 141 -24.26 -3.00 -2.50
CA PHE A 141 -24.23 -2.07 -3.62
C PHE A 141 -24.56 -2.81 -4.90
N ASP A 142 -25.39 -2.20 -5.74
CA ASP A 142 -25.52 -2.60 -7.13
C ASP A 142 -24.34 -2.04 -7.93
N VAL A 143 -23.65 -2.91 -8.66
CA VAL A 143 -22.40 -2.58 -9.35
C VAL A 143 -22.64 -1.89 -10.70
N GLY A 144 -23.83 -2.06 -11.30
CA GLY A 144 -24.18 -1.47 -12.59
C GLY A 144 -24.73 -0.05 -12.50
N THR A 145 -25.47 0.26 -11.43
CA THR A 145 -26.04 1.59 -11.14
C THR A 145 -25.16 2.44 -10.22
N PHE A 146 -24.26 1.80 -9.46
CA PHE A 146 -23.47 2.41 -8.39
C PHE A 146 -24.32 3.01 -7.26
N ASP A 147 -25.32 2.26 -6.78
CA ASP A 147 -26.18 2.65 -5.66
C ASP A 147 -26.08 1.65 -4.50
N MET A 148 -26.23 2.16 -3.27
CA MET A 148 -26.29 1.32 -2.06
C MET A 148 -27.75 0.84 -1.89
N ILE A 149 -28.00 -0.42 -2.23
CA ILE A 149 -29.37 -0.98 -2.29
C ILE A 149 -29.85 -1.56 -0.94
N SER A 150 -28.93 -1.95 -0.05
CA SER A 150 -29.29 -2.46 1.28
C SER A 150 -28.25 -2.15 2.35
N MET A 151 -28.71 -2.00 3.59
CA MET A 151 -27.90 -1.88 4.80
C MET A 151 -28.50 -2.76 5.89
N THR A 152 -27.73 -3.71 6.40
CA THR A 152 -28.14 -4.62 7.47
C THR A 152 -27.28 -4.40 8.69
N LYS A 153 -27.89 -4.25 9.86
CA LYS A 153 -27.19 -4.23 11.15
C LYS A 153 -27.15 -5.64 11.73
N LEU A 154 -25.96 -6.13 12.05
CA LEU A 154 -25.74 -7.45 12.63
C LEU A 154 -25.78 -7.41 14.17
N PRO A 155 -26.20 -8.51 14.83
CA PRO A 155 -26.09 -8.64 16.28
C PRO A 155 -24.64 -8.91 16.76
N PHE A 156 -23.74 -9.32 15.86
CA PHE A 156 -22.34 -9.66 16.12
C PHE A 156 -21.37 -8.77 15.30
N LEU A 157 -20.05 -8.94 15.51
CA LEU A 157 -19.01 -8.25 14.72
C LEU A 157 -18.64 -9.07 13.47
N PRO A 158 -18.86 -8.56 12.25
CA PRO A 158 -18.54 -9.32 11.05
C PRO A 158 -17.02 -9.42 10.84
N ARG A 159 -16.54 -10.59 10.41
CA ARG A 159 -15.13 -10.81 10.06
C ARG A 159 -14.91 -11.03 8.56
N CYS A 160 -15.72 -11.87 7.94
CA CYS A 160 -15.67 -12.15 6.51
C CYS A 160 -17.07 -12.10 5.92
N ALA A 161 -17.15 -11.76 4.63
CA ALA A 161 -18.35 -11.90 3.83
C ALA A 161 -18.00 -12.54 2.49
N GLU A 162 -18.93 -13.33 1.94
CA GLU A 162 -18.79 -14.00 0.65
C GLU A 162 -20.16 -14.20 -0.01
N TRP A 163 -20.24 -14.01 -1.32
CA TRP A 163 -21.46 -14.27 -2.08
C TRP A 163 -21.54 -15.73 -2.51
N CYS A 164 -22.63 -16.40 -2.15
CA CYS A 164 -22.77 -17.86 -2.26
C CYS A 164 -23.99 -18.26 -3.12
N HIS A 165 -24.09 -17.65 -4.29
CA HIS A 165 -25.17 -17.87 -5.26
C HIS A 165 -24.64 -17.84 -6.70
N LEU A 166 -25.39 -18.42 -7.63
CA LEU A 166 -25.10 -18.42 -9.06
C LEU A 166 -25.95 -17.40 -9.81
N ARG A 167 -25.54 -17.02 -11.02
CA ARG A 167 -26.30 -16.08 -11.84
C ARG A 167 -27.70 -16.63 -12.16
N GLY A 168 -28.73 -15.87 -11.79
CA GLY A 168 -30.13 -16.30 -11.94
C GLY A 168 -30.67 -17.13 -10.78
N ASP A 169 -29.91 -17.35 -9.70
CA ASP A 169 -30.50 -17.80 -8.43
C ASP A 169 -31.57 -16.78 -7.96
N PRO A 170 -32.72 -17.24 -7.44
CA PRO A 170 -33.80 -16.36 -6.98
C PRO A 170 -33.48 -15.60 -5.69
N ARG A 171 -32.35 -15.90 -5.04
CA ARG A 171 -31.91 -15.31 -3.77
C ARG A 171 -30.43 -14.96 -3.81
N ALA A 172 -30.09 -13.70 -3.50
CA ALA A 172 -28.72 -13.22 -3.55
C ALA A 172 -27.96 -13.61 -2.27
N ARG A 173 -27.68 -14.89 -2.08
CA ARG A 173 -27.07 -15.40 -0.84
C ARG A 173 -25.72 -14.72 -0.56
N LEU A 174 -25.61 -14.15 0.63
CA LEU A 174 -24.42 -13.50 1.18
C LEU A 174 -24.12 -14.12 2.55
N ALA A 175 -23.09 -14.97 2.62
CA ALA A 175 -22.58 -15.51 3.88
C ALA A 175 -21.77 -14.44 4.62
N VAL A 176 -21.92 -14.37 5.95
CA VAL A 176 -21.16 -13.45 6.83
C VAL A 176 -20.78 -14.17 8.11
N SER A 177 -19.48 -14.17 8.46
CA SER A 177 -18.97 -14.79 9.70
C SER A 177 -18.85 -13.81 10.87
N ASP A 178 -18.99 -14.35 12.08
CA ASP A 178 -18.67 -13.67 13.33
C ASP A 178 -17.15 -13.67 13.61
N ASP A 179 -16.65 -12.59 14.22
CA ASP A 179 -15.27 -12.47 14.69
C ASP A 179 -15.03 -13.10 16.09
N ALA A 180 -16.10 -13.31 16.86
CA ALA A 180 -16.02 -13.89 18.20
C ALA A 180 -16.23 -15.42 18.22
N THR A 181 -17.00 -15.97 17.29
CA THR A 181 -17.39 -17.39 17.26
C THR A 181 -17.32 -18.00 15.85
N GLY A 182 -17.40 -19.33 15.74
CA GLY A 182 -17.47 -20.02 14.45
C GLY A 182 -18.83 -19.96 13.74
N ARG A 183 -19.69 -19.01 14.10
CA ARG A 183 -21.03 -18.81 13.51
C ARG A 183 -20.93 -18.15 12.14
N VAL A 184 -21.79 -18.58 11.21
CA VAL A 184 -21.97 -17.94 9.90
C VAL A 184 -23.46 -17.78 9.62
N VAL A 185 -23.91 -16.56 9.30
CA VAL A 185 -25.27 -16.32 8.82
C VAL A 185 -25.26 -16.16 7.30
N VAL A 186 -26.30 -16.61 6.61
CA VAL A 186 -26.52 -16.31 5.20
C VAL A 186 -27.72 -15.38 5.08
N LEU A 187 -27.51 -14.22 4.47
CA LEU A 187 -28.53 -13.20 4.21
C LEU A 187 -28.94 -13.22 2.74
N ASP A 188 -30.10 -12.66 2.39
CA ASP A 188 -30.38 -12.28 0.99
C ASP A 188 -29.91 -10.85 0.78
N GLY A 189 -28.84 -10.64 0.02
CA GLY A 189 -28.24 -9.31 -0.17
C GLY A 189 -29.18 -8.25 -0.77
N ARG A 190 -30.29 -8.65 -1.41
CA ARG A 190 -31.28 -7.70 -1.96
C ARG A 190 -32.31 -7.24 -0.91
N GLU A 191 -32.67 -8.08 0.05
CA GLU A 191 -33.70 -7.81 1.07
C GLU A 191 -33.14 -7.99 2.51
N ALA A 192 -31.84 -7.75 2.68
CA ALA A 192 -31.05 -8.26 3.81
C ALA A 192 -31.51 -7.77 5.20
N SER A 193 -32.25 -8.61 5.92
CA SER A 193 -32.54 -8.48 7.35
C SER A 193 -31.76 -9.50 8.18
N ALA A 194 -31.14 -9.06 9.27
CA ALA A 194 -30.47 -9.95 10.23
C ALA A 194 -31.44 -10.60 11.24
N GLU A 195 -32.70 -10.17 11.28
CA GLU A 195 -33.75 -10.76 12.14
C GLU A 195 -34.37 -12.01 11.51
N ALA A 196 -34.24 -12.17 10.19
CA ALA A 196 -34.72 -13.32 9.43
C ALA A 196 -33.68 -13.75 8.37
N PRO A 197 -32.52 -14.31 8.79
CA PRO A 197 -31.52 -14.83 7.86
C PRO A 197 -32.09 -16.00 7.05
N LEU A 198 -31.52 -16.24 5.86
CA LEU A 198 -31.86 -17.39 5.02
C LEU A 198 -31.39 -18.72 5.63
N LEU A 199 -30.31 -18.67 6.41
CA LEU A 199 -29.67 -19.77 7.11
C LEU A 199 -28.83 -19.19 8.27
N ASP A 200 -28.80 -19.88 9.41
CA ASP A 200 -27.96 -19.54 10.56
C ASP A 200 -27.17 -20.78 10.98
N VAL A 201 -25.86 -20.78 10.67
CA VAL A 201 -24.96 -21.90 10.94
C VAL A 201 -24.35 -21.67 12.32
N GLU A 202 -24.92 -22.34 13.33
CA GLU A 202 -24.54 -22.16 14.74
C GLU A 202 -23.05 -22.45 15.01
N ALA A 203 -22.46 -21.68 15.92
CA ALA A 203 -21.06 -21.86 16.32
C ALA A 203 -20.81 -23.27 16.87
N GLY A 204 -19.82 -23.97 16.29
CA GLY A 204 -19.46 -25.35 16.66
C GLY A 204 -20.03 -26.44 15.77
N SER A 205 -20.98 -26.12 14.88
CA SER A 205 -21.52 -27.04 13.87
C SER A 205 -20.46 -27.37 12.79
N LEU A 206 -20.04 -26.36 12.02
CA LEU A 206 -18.89 -26.42 11.10
C LEU A 206 -17.60 -26.01 11.81
N HIS A 207 -17.51 -24.77 12.28
CA HIS A 207 -16.29 -24.19 12.83
C HIS A 207 -16.33 -24.03 14.35
N ARG A 208 -15.21 -24.34 15.01
CA ARG A 208 -15.03 -24.25 16.48
C ARG A 208 -14.15 -23.08 16.91
N ALA A 209 -13.97 -22.10 16.02
CA ALA A 209 -13.23 -20.85 16.20
C ALA A 209 -13.72 -19.85 15.12
N PRO A 210 -13.44 -18.54 15.25
CA PRO A 210 -13.82 -17.54 14.26
C PRO A 210 -13.36 -17.87 12.85
N VAL A 211 -14.24 -17.66 11.86
CA VAL A 211 -14.00 -18.01 10.45
C VAL A 211 -13.23 -16.88 9.76
N THR A 212 -11.96 -17.13 9.45
CA THR A 212 -10.96 -16.15 8.99
C THR A 212 -10.93 -15.93 7.47
N ALA A 213 -11.46 -16.88 6.70
CA ALA A 213 -11.60 -16.78 5.26
C ALA A 213 -12.74 -17.71 4.79
N MET A 214 -13.42 -17.31 3.71
CA MET A 214 -14.45 -18.10 3.04
C MET A 214 -14.48 -17.74 1.55
N ARG A 215 -14.69 -18.73 0.68
CA ARG A 215 -14.90 -18.55 -0.76
C ARG A 215 -15.94 -19.53 -1.32
N PHE A 216 -16.78 -19.04 -2.22
CA PHE A 216 -17.77 -19.84 -2.91
C PHE A 216 -17.19 -20.47 -4.18
N ASN A 217 -17.14 -21.80 -4.20
CA ASN A 217 -16.76 -22.55 -5.39
C ASN A 217 -17.97 -22.70 -6.31
N ALA A 218 -18.18 -21.68 -7.16
CA ALA A 218 -19.30 -21.61 -8.09
C ALA A 218 -19.42 -22.85 -9.03
N ALA A 219 -18.32 -23.53 -9.35
CA ALA A 219 -18.32 -24.73 -10.18
C ALA A 219 -18.60 -26.05 -9.41
N ARG A 220 -18.82 -25.96 -8.08
CA ARG A 220 -19.13 -27.09 -7.17
C ARG A 220 -20.30 -26.81 -6.23
N GLY A 221 -20.98 -25.67 -6.37
CA GLY A 221 -22.15 -25.29 -5.57
C GLY A 221 -21.90 -25.03 -4.07
N ALA A 222 -20.66 -25.08 -3.60
CA ALA A 222 -20.32 -25.14 -2.17
C ALA A 222 -19.34 -24.03 -1.74
N VAL A 223 -19.35 -23.68 -0.46
CA VAL A 223 -18.39 -22.76 0.17
C VAL A 223 -17.23 -23.56 0.78
N VAL A 224 -16.00 -23.08 0.57
CA VAL A 224 -14.81 -23.51 1.32
C VAL A 224 -14.49 -22.43 2.35
N SER A 225 -14.31 -22.79 3.62
CA SER A 225 -14.02 -21.82 4.70
C SER A 225 -12.98 -22.31 5.69
N THR A 226 -12.35 -21.39 6.41
CA THR A 226 -11.28 -21.69 7.38
C THR A 226 -11.43 -20.92 8.68
N ASP A 227 -11.02 -21.51 9.81
CA ASP A 227 -11.02 -20.82 11.11
C ASP A 227 -9.61 -20.48 11.65
N GLU A 228 -9.58 -19.74 12.77
CA GLU A 228 -8.35 -19.37 13.49
C GLU A 228 -7.52 -20.57 13.96
N LYS A 229 -8.09 -21.78 14.01
CA LYS A 229 -7.38 -23.03 14.36
C LYS A 229 -6.81 -23.72 13.12
N GLY A 230 -6.98 -23.17 11.93
CA GLY A 230 -6.46 -23.70 10.68
C GLY A 230 -7.21 -24.94 10.19
N LEU A 231 -8.46 -25.13 10.60
CA LEU A 231 -9.36 -26.15 10.05
C LEU A 231 -9.99 -25.65 8.75
N VAL A 232 -10.18 -26.55 7.77
CA VAL A 232 -10.84 -26.24 6.49
C VAL A 232 -12.17 -27.01 6.40
N GLU A 233 -13.26 -26.30 6.19
CA GLU A 233 -14.62 -26.83 6.02
C GLU A 233 -15.13 -26.63 4.59
N TYR A 234 -16.08 -27.48 4.18
CA TYR A 234 -16.74 -27.48 2.88
C TYR A 234 -18.24 -27.62 3.15
N TRP A 235 -19.09 -26.70 2.69
CA TRP A 235 -20.52 -26.68 3.05
C TRP A 235 -21.43 -26.11 1.96
N ASP A 236 -22.69 -26.56 1.92
CA ASP A 236 -23.71 -26.01 1.01
C ASP A 236 -24.31 -24.73 1.62
N PRO A 237 -24.21 -23.56 0.96
CA PRO A 237 -24.80 -22.30 1.45
C PRO A 237 -26.34 -22.26 1.46
N LYS A 238 -27.02 -23.34 1.03
CA LYS A 238 -28.48 -23.51 1.07
C LYS A 238 -28.95 -24.29 2.30
N THR A 239 -28.13 -25.18 2.85
CA THR A 239 -28.50 -26.05 3.99
C THR A 239 -27.63 -25.84 5.24
N GLY A 240 -26.38 -25.38 5.07
CA GLY A 240 -25.40 -25.29 6.15
C GLY A 240 -24.70 -26.62 6.47
N GLU A 241 -25.05 -27.69 5.76
CA GLU A 241 -24.49 -29.03 5.95
C GLU A 241 -23.17 -29.19 5.18
N ALA A 242 -22.40 -30.21 5.55
CA ALA A 242 -21.13 -30.51 4.89
C ALA A 242 -21.35 -30.91 3.41
N ALA A 243 -20.63 -30.27 2.49
CA ALA A 243 -20.78 -30.53 1.05
C ALA A 243 -20.01 -31.79 0.62
N GLU A 244 -20.67 -32.69 -0.11
CA GLU A 244 -20.05 -33.86 -0.72
C GLU A 244 -19.77 -33.69 -2.23
N GLU A 245 -20.29 -32.64 -2.87
CA GLU A 245 -20.24 -32.50 -4.34
C GLU A 245 -18.81 -32.35 -4.86
N GLY A 246 -18.44 -33.25 -5.80
CA GLY A 246 -17.13 -33.28 -6.45
C GLY A 246 -16.00 -33.86 -5.60
N LEU A 247 -16.26 -34.31 -4.37
CA LEU A 247 -15.24 -34.85 -3.48
C LEU A 247 -14.88 -36.31 -3.78
N LYS A 248 -13.61 -36.64 -3.56
CA LYS A 248 -12.97 -37.96 -3.78
C LYS A 248 -12.37 -38.55 -2.50
N PHE A 249 -12.58 -37.90 -1.37
CA PHE A 249 -12.29 -38.39 -0.02
C PHE A 249 -13.60 -38.53 0.76
N LYS A 250 -13.64 -39.43 1.76
CA LYS A 250 -14.80 -39.56 2.66
C LYS A 250 -14.48 -39.12 4.08
N ARG A 251 -13.19 -39.05 4.45
CA ARG A 251 -12.76 -38.62 5.79
C ARG A 251 -11.58 -37.66 5.67
N LYS A 252 -11.58 -36.55 6.41
CA LYS A 252 -10.52 -35.54 6.34
C LYS A 252 -9.11 -36.07 6.67
N ILE A 253 -8.99 -37.21 7.35
CA ILE A 253 -7.70 -37.89 7.58
C ILE A 253 -7.04 -38.42 6.28
N GLU A 254 -7.80 -38.55 5.20
CA GLU A 254 -7.32 -38.95 3.85
C GLU A 254 -6.73 -37.76 3.06
N THR A 255 -6.73 -36.56 3.67
CA THR A 255 -6.46 -35.25 3.03
C THR A 255 -5.38 -34.46 3.77
N ASP A 256 -4.94 -33.35 3.16
CA ASP A 256 -4.00 -32.40 3.79
C ASP A 256 -4.72 -31.20 4.42
N LEU A 257 -6.05 -31.23 4.59
CA LEU A 257 -6.83 -30.09 5.08
C LEU A 257 -6.43 -29.62 6.49
N PHE A 258 -5.81 -30.49 7.29
CA PHE A 258 -5.21 -30.14 8.58
C PHE A 258 -3.81 -29.50 8.48
N ALA A 259 -3.26 -29.23 7.29
CA ALA A 259 -1.89 -28.74 7.12
C ALA A 259 -1.63 -27.35 7.74
N MET A 260 -2.67 -26.54 7.95
CA MET A 260 -2.56 -25.27 8.69
C MET A 260 -2.64 -25.50 10.20
N ALA A 261 -3.65 -26.25 10.66
CA ALA A 261 -3.80 -26.66 12.07
C ALA A 261 -2.55 -27.37 12.64
N LYS A 262 -1.92 -28.27 11.86
CA LYS A 262 -0.68 -28.99 12.23
C LYS A 262 0.49 -28.06 12.58
N VAL A 263 0.55 -26.87 12.00
CA VAL A 263 1.58 -25.85 12.29
C VAL A 263 1.05 -24.65 13.06
N LYS A 264 -0.18 -24.75 13.61
CA LYS A 264 -0.86 -23.69 14.39
C LYS A 264 -0.97 -22.35 13.64
N THR A 265 -1.24 -22.39 12.33
CA THR A 265 -1.49 -21.20 11.50
C THR A 265 -2.93 -21.19 10.96
N SER A 266 -3.38 -20.04 10.49
CA SER A 266 -4.69 -19.81 9.86
C SER A 266 -4.55 -19.13 8.50
N ALA A 267 -5.61 -19.13 7.68
CA ALA A 267 -5.62 -18.37 6.43
C ALA A 267 -6.03 -16.92 6.70
N CYS A 268 -5.22 -15.97 6.22
CA CYS A 268 -5.53 -14.53 6.18
C CYS A 268 -6.52 -14.18 5.07
N SER A 269 -6.57 -15.01 4.03
CA SER A 269 -7.49 -14.91 2.90
C SER A 269 -7.43 -16.18 2.05
N MET A 270 -8.45 -16.36 1.21
CA MET A 270 -8.60 -17.48 0.28
C MET A 270 -9.00 -16.97 -1.11
N ASP A 271 -8.68 -17.74 -2.15
CA ASP A 271 -9.28 -17.66 -3.48
C ASP A 271 -9.50 -19.07 -4.09
N VAL A 272 -10.39 -19.19 -5.08
CA VAL A 272 -10.77 -20.45 -5.73
C VAL A 272 -10.58 -20.33 -7.24
N SER A 273 -9.98 -21.34 -7.88
CA SER A 273 -9.74 -21.29 -9.33
C SER A 273 -11.05 -21.32 -10.12
N LYS A 274 -11.11 -20.64 -11.28
CA LYS A 274 -12.33 -20.50 -12.11
C LYS A 274 -12.99 -21.83 -12.51
N SER A 275 -12.23 -22.93 -12.54
CA SER A 275 -12.73 -24.30 -12.78
C SER A 275 -13.30 -25.03 -11.55
N GLY A 276 -13.07 -24.50 -10.34
CA GLY A 276 -13.45 -25.12 -9.07
C GLY A 276 -12.61 -26.32 -8.64
N ASP A 277 -11.48 -26.58 -9.27
CA ASP A 277 -10.61 -27.73 -8.95
C ASP A 277 -9.56 -27.43 -7.87
N LEU A 278 -9.26 -26.15 -7.64
CA LEU A 278 -8.21 -25.70 -6.73
C LEU A 278 -8.72 -24.56 -5.86
N PHE A 279 -8.17 -24.47 -4.65
CA PHE A 279 -8.23 -23.25 -3.84
C PHE A 279 -6.85 -22.92 -3.28
N VAL A 280 -6.62 -21.66 -2.98
CA VAL A 280 -5.37 -21.13 -2.43
C VAL A 280 -5.64 -20.37 -1.14
N CYS A 281 -4.81 -20.60 -0.13
CA CYS A 281 -4.79 -19.84 1.11
C CYS A 281 -3.49 -19.04 1.21
N MET A 282 -3.59 -17.74 1.50
CA MET A 282 -2.47 -16.96 2.03
C MET A 282 -2.52 -17.06 3.56
N CYS A 283 -1.48 -17.60 4.20
CA CYS A 283 -1.51 -17.94 5.63
C CYS A 283 -0.72 -16.98 6.52
N ALA A 284 -1.05 -16.97 7.81
CA ALA A 284 -0.40 -16.13 8.82
C ALA A 284 1.10 -16.44 8.99
N ASP A 285 1.53 -17.67 8.71
CA ASP A 285 2.94 -18.10 8.70
C ASP A 285 3.70 -17.69 7.42
N ARG A 286 3.16 -16.75 6.63
CA ARG A 286 3.71 -16.26 5.35
C ARG A 286 3.97 -17.36 4.33
N ARG A 287 3.13 -18.40 4.34
CA ARG A 287 3.14 -19.46 3.33
C ARG A 287 1.87 -19.43 2.48
N VAL A 288 2.03 -19.58 1.17
CA VAL A 288 0.92 -19.71 0.21
C VAL A 288 0.67 -21.20 -0.02
N ARG A 289 -0.51 -21.70 0.35
CA ARG A 289 -0.88 -23.12 0.25
C ARG A 289 -1.94 -23.31 -0.83
N VAL A 290 -1.64 -24.11 -1.85
CA VAL A 290 -2.58 -24.46 -2.92
C VAL A 290 -3.04 -25.90 -2.73
N PHE A 291 -4.34 -26.08 -2.59
CA PHE A 291 -4.98 -27.38 -2.41
C PHE A 291 -5.72 -27.80 -3.68
N GLN A 292 -5.89 -29.11 -3.86
CA GLN A 292 -6.89 -29.68 -4.76
C GLN A 292 -8.22 -29.78 -4.00
N TYR A 293 -9.29 -29.23 -4.56
CA TYR A 293 -10.63 -29.24 -3.96
C TYR A 293 -11.15 -30.67 -3.81
N ASP A 294 -11.09 -31.46 -4.89
CA ASP A 294 -11.66 -32.80 -4.98
C ASP A 294 -11.06 -33.81 -3.98
N THR A 295 -9.75 -33.72 -3.73
CA THR A 295 -8.98 -34.66 -2.92
C THR A 295 -8.58 -34.07 -1.56
N GLY A 296 -8.81 -32.78 -1.33
CA GLY A 296 -8.34 -32.05 -0.14
C GLY A 296 -6.81 -32.05 0.04
N LYS A 297 -6.04 -32.43 -1.00
CA LYS A 297 -4.59 -32.64 -0.91
C LYS A 297 -3.78 -31.42 -1.32
N LEU A 298 -2.66 -31.21 -0.65
CA LEU A 298 -1.78 -30.06 -0.85
C LEU A 298 -1.00 -30.22 -2.17
N LYS A 299 -1.37 -29.43 -3.18
CA LYS A 299 -0.73 -29.44 -4.51
C LYS A 299 0.61 -28.71 -4.47
N ARG A 300 0.67 -27.59 -3.72
CA ARG A 300 1.84 -26.71 -3.54
C ARG A 300 1.82 -26.05 -2.17
N ALA A 301 3.00 -25.81 -1.62
CA ALA A 301 3.23 -24.78 -0.62
C ALA A 301 4.43 -23.93 -1.08
N TYR A 302 4.31 -22.62 -0.95
CA TYR A 302 5.38 -21.65 -1.20
C TYR A 302 5.74 -20.98 0.11
N ASP A 303 7.04 -20.90 0.40
CA ASP A 303 7.55 -20.17 1.56
C ASP A 303 7.93 -18.75 1.15
N GLU A 304 7.28 -17.79 1.80
CA GLU A 304 7.48 -16.34 1.59
C GLU A 304 7.78 -15.66 2.92
N SER A 305 8.27 -16.43 3.91
CA SER A 305 8.77 -15.91 5.18
C SER A 305 10.03 -15.07 4.98
N LEU A 306 10.35 -14.24 5.98
CA LEU A 306 11.56 -13.44 5.97
C LEU A 306 12.83 -14.29 5.83
N GLN A 307 12.86 -15.49 6.43
CA GLN A 307 13.99 -16.42 6.28
C GLN A 307 14.15 -16.87 4.82
N ALA A 308 13.06 -17.32 4.17
CA ALA A 308 13.11 -17.72 2.77
C ALA A 308 13.53 -16.57 1.84
N ALA A 309 13.16 -15.32 2.17
CA ALA A 309 13.64 -14.14 1.45
C ALA A 309 15.14 -13.87 1.68
N GLN A 310 15.66 -14.08 2.91
CA GLN A 310 17.08 -13.94 3.23
C GLN A 310 17.93 -15.02 2.55
N ASP A 311 17.49 -16.28 2.57
CA ASP A 311 18.17 -17.40 1.90
C ASP A 311 18.28 -17.15 0.39
N VAL A 312 17.23 -16.61 -0.22
CA VAL A 312 17.21 -16.25 -1.64
C VAL A 312 18.07 -15.02 -1.94
N GLN A 313 18.07 -13.98 -1.09
CA GLN A 313 18.97 -12.82 -1.21
C GLN A 313 20.45 -13.26 -1.17
N GLN A 314 20.81 -14.16 -0.24
CA GLN A 314 22.17 -14.71 -0.11
C GLN A 314 22.56 -15.63 -1.28
N SER A 315 21.60 -16.28 -1.94
CA SER A 315 21.87 -17.17 -3.08
C SER A 315 22.36 -16.46 -4.35
N GLY A 316 22.31 -15.13 -4.40
CA GLY A 316 22.72 -14.34 -5.58
C GLY A 316 21.81 -14.49 -6.80
N ALA A 317 20.60 -15.05 -6.64
CA ALA A 317 19.67 -15.26 -7.74
C ALA A 317 19.09 -13.92 -8.26
N GLU A 318 19.63 -13.40 -9.38
CA GLU A 318 19.32 -12.09 -9.97
C GLU A 318 17.83 -11.76 -10.07
N THR A 319 16.99 -12.75 -10.45
CA THR A 319 15.52 -12.62 -10.52
C THR A 319 14.91 -12.09 -9.22
N PHE A 320 15.52 -12.40 -8.08
CA PHE A 320 14.99 -12.15 -6.75
C PHE A 320 15.84 -11.18 -5.92
N HIS A 321 17.14 -11.06 -6.18
CA HIS A 321 18.06 -10.18 -5.45
C HIS A 321 17.61 -8.70 -5.50
N LEU A 322 17.52 -8.05 -4.35
CA LEU A 322 17.27 -6.61 -4.19
C LEU A 322 18.56 -5.90 -3.76
N GLU A 323 18.64 -4.58 -3.91
CA GLU A 323 19.69 -3.80 -3.24
C GLU A 323 19.56 -3.95 -1.71
N ASP A 324 20.68 -4.06 -0.99
CA ASP A 324 20.66 -4.38 0.45
C ASP A 324 19.94 -3.32 1.31
N MET A 325 19.95 -2.05 0.89
CA MET A 325 19.15 -1.00 1.54
C MET A 325 17.64 -1.24 1.38
N ASP A 326 17.20 -1.68 0.21
CA ASP A 326 15.78 -1.96 -0.06
C ASP A 326 15.33 -3.27 0.57
N PHE A 327 16.18 -4.29 0.52
CA PHE A 327 15.97 -5.52 1.27
C PHE A 327 15.84 -5.22 2.76
N GLY A 328 16.74 -4.40 3.33
CA GLY A 328 16.70 -3.95 4.72
C GLY A 328 15.41 -3.21 5.08
N ARG A 329 15.01 -2.24 4.26
CA ARG A 329 13.75 -1.49 4.43
C ARG A 329 12.52 -2.41 4.40
N ARG A 330 12.38 -3.26 3.38
CA ARG A 330 11.24 -4.17 3.25
C ARG A 330 11.25 -5.27 4.33
N ALA A 331 12.42 -5.74 4.76
CA ALA A 331 12.56 -6.68 5.87
C ALA A 331 12.14 -6.08 7.23
N ALA A 332 12.35 -4.78 7.46
CA ALA A 332 11.84 -4.10 8.65
C ALA A 332 10.31 -4.05 8.66
N VAL A 333 9.67 -3.74 7.52
CA VAL A 333 8.21 -3.80 7.37
C VAL A 333 7.67 -5.23 7.54
N GLU A 334 8.38 -6.24 7.03
CA GLU A 334 8.00 -7.64 7.20
C GLU A 334 8.02 -8.08 8.68
N LYS A 335 8.99 -7.57 9.47
CA LYS A 335 9.03 -7.75 10.93
C LYS A 335 7.87 -7.03 11.61
N GLU A 336 7.53 -5.79 11.23
CA GLU A 336 6.39 -5.08 11.82
C GLU A 336 5.07 -5.81 11.55
N LEU A 337 4.83 -6.24 10.31
CA LEU A 337 3.65 -7.02 9.93
C LEU A 337 3.55 -8.34 10.73
N THR A 338 4.68 -9.04 10.91
CA THR A 338 4.75 -10.26 11.72
C THR A 338 4.44 -9.99 13.19
N ALA A 339 5.00 -8.91 13.76
CA ALA A 339 4.78 -8.51 15.15
C ALA A 339 3.32 -8.11 15.42
N ARG A 340 2.69 -7.35 14.52
CA ARG A 340 1.26 -7.01 14.61
C ARG A 340 0.38 -8.26 14.54
N GLN A 341 0.67 -9.17 13.61
CA GLN A 341 -0.07 -10.42 13.50
C GLN A 341 0.10 -11.32 14.74
N ALA A 342 1.29 -11.35 15.35
CA ALA A 342 1.54 -12.05 16.62
C ALA A 342 0.84 -11.37 17.82
N ALA A 343 0.67 -10.05 17.81
CA ALA A 343 -0.11 -9.29 18.79
C ALA A 343 -1.63 -9.42 18.61
N GLY A 344 -2.11 -10.32 17.74
CA GLY A 344 -3.53 -10.55 17.51
C GLY A 344 -4.23 -9.44 16.71
N TRP A 345 -3.48 -8.62 15.98
CA TRP A 345 -4.05 -7.53 15.18
C TRP A 345 -4.82 -8.10 13.98
N LYS A 346 -6.15 -8.14 14.10
CA LYS A 346 -7.07 -8.72 13.11
C LYS A 346 -7.43 -7.79 11.94
N GLU A 347 -6.95 -6.55 11.96
CA GLU A 347 -7.36 -5.50 11.03
C GLU A 347 -6.58 -5.55 9.69
N ALA A 348 -7.25 -5.10 8.63
CA ALA A 348 -6.71 -5.06 7.28
C ALA A 348 -5.74 -3.86 7.10
N PRO A 349 -4.78 -3.92 6.14
CA PRO A 349 -4.60 -4.96 5.13
C PRO A 349 -3.79 -6.17 5.61
N LEU A 350 -4.42 -7.35 5.59
CA LEU A 350 -3.72 -8.63 5.54
C LEU A 350 -3.49 -9.04 4.08
N GLY A 351 -2.40 -9.77 3.80
CA GLY A 351 -2.04 -10.18 2.45
C GLY A 351 -3.00 -11.20 1.82
N ASN A 352 -3.03 -11.25 0.48
CA ASN A 352 -3.78 -12.26 -0.26
C ASN A 352 -3.02 -12.87 -1.44
N ALA A 353 -3.60 -13.97 -1.92
CA ALA A 353 -3.27 -14.62 -3.18
C ALA A 353 -4.55 -14.75 -4.02
N VAL A 354 -4.43 -14.63 -5.33
CA VAL A 354 -5.52 -14.81 -6.31
C VAL A 354 -5.07 -15.72 -7.45
N PHE A 355 -5.99 -16.44 -8.07
CA PHE A 355 -5.76 -17.16 -9.31
C PHE A 355 -5.86 -16.24 -10.53
N ASP A 356 -5.28 -16.70 -11.64
CA ASP A 356 -5.69 -16.24 -12.98
C ASP A 356 -6.92 -17.01 -13.49
N GLU A 357 -7.55 -16.53 -14.55
CA GLU A 357 -8.73 -17.14 -15.19
C GLU A 357 -8.52 -18.62 -15.60
N SER A 358 -7.29 -19.06 -15.90
CA SER A 358 -6.98 -20.46 -16.22
C SER A 358 -6.73 -21.35 -14.99
N GLY A 359 -6.51 -20.76 -13.80
CA GLY A 359 -6.12 -21.49 -12.60
C GLY A 359 -4.74 -22.15 -12.72
N HIS A 360 -3.87 -21.67 -13.60
CA HIS A 360 -2.51 -22.17 -13.81
C HIS A 360 -1.46 -21.31 -13.12
N PHE A 361 -1.80 -20.07 -12.81
CA PHE A 361 -0.99 -19.10 -12.09
C PHE A 361 -1.67 -18.70 -10.78
N VAL A 362 -0.86 -18.40 -9.78
CA VAL A 362 -1.28 -17.72 -8.55
C VAL A 362 -0.46 -16.45 -8.42
N ILE A 363 -1.13 -15.34 -8.10
CA ILE A 363 -0.54 -14.00 -7.99
C ILE A 363 -0.66 -13.53 -6.54
N TYR A 364 0.44 -13.10 -5.93
CA TYR A 364 0.47 -12.65 -4.54
C TYR A 364 1.66 -11.72 -4.23
N ALA A 365 1.51 -10.86 -3.22
CA ALA A 365 2.52 -9.86 -2.86
C ALA A 365 3.46 -10.31 -1.72
N THR A 366 4.77 -10.23 -1.94
CA THR A 366 5.83 -10.63 -1.00
C THR A 366 6.82 -9.50 -0.74
N LEU A 367 7.81 -9.73 0.13
CA LEU A 367 8.93 -8.81 0.36
C LEU A 367 9.65 -8.43 -0.94
N LEU A 368 9.72 -9.34 -1.92
CA LEU A 368 10.43 -9.14 -3.17
C LEU A 368 9.63 -8.38 -4.25
N GLY A 369 8.32 -8.24 -4.07
CA GLY A 369 7.38 -7.72 -5.07
C GLY A 369 6.17 -8.63 -5.25
N ILE A 370 5.41 -8.44 -6.32
CA ILE A 370 4.23 -9.25 -6.66
C ILE A 370 4.68 -10.43 -7.53
N LYS A 371 4.70 -11.64 -6.96
CA LYS A 371 5.06 -12.86 -7.68
C LYS A 371 3.87 -13.35 -8.50
N VAL A 372 4.13 -13.71 -9.77
CA VAL A 372 3.24 -14.48 -10.64
C VAL A 372 3.82 -15.89 -10.74
N VAL A 373 3.18 -16.88 -10.12
CA VAL A 373 3.74 -18.23 -9.94
C VAL A 373 2.96 -19.26 -10.74
N ASN A 374 3.61 -19.89 -11.73
CA ASN A 374 3.07 -21.04 -12.44
C ASN A 374 3.06 -22.27 -11.53
N ILE A 375 1.89 -22.67 -11.05
CA ILE A 375 1.74 -23.79 -10.11
C ILE A 375 1.83 -25.16 -10.80
N VAL A 376 1.73 -25.21 -12.13
CA VAL A 376 1.92 -26.44 -12.92
C VAL A 376 3.42 -26.76 -13.02
N SER A 377 4.21 -25.83 -13.55
CA SER A 377 5.66 -25.99 -13.74
C SER A 377 6.49 -25.76 -12.47
N ASN A 378 5.88 -25.15 -11.45
CA ASN A 378 6.49 -24.75 -10.19
C ASN A 378 7.66 -23.78 -10.38
N LYS A 379 7.39 -22.68 -11.09
CA LYS A 379 8.29 -21.55 -11.32
C LYS A 379 7.60 -20.24 -10.97
N VAL A 380 8.38 -19.26 -10.51
CA VAL A 380 7.96 -17.86 -10.59
C VAL A 380 8.19 -17.42 -12.04
N SER A 381 7.14 -16.97 -12.72
CA SER A 381 7.20 -16.58 -14.15
C SER A 381 7.40 -15.07 -14.32
N ARG A 382 6.94 -14.24 -13.36
CA ARG A 382 7.23 -12.79 -13.28
C ARG A 382 7.29 -12.32 -11.81
N VAL A 383 8.00 -11.22 -11.56
CA VAL A 383 7.97 -10.47 -10.29
C VAL A 383 7.72 -8.99 -10.62
N LEU A 384 6.51 -8.51 -10.40
CA LEU A 384 6.10 -7.13 -10.68
C LEU A 384 6.40 -6.25 -9.45
N GLY A 385 6.71 -4.97 -9.63
CA GLY A 385 7.01 -4.04 -8.54
C GLY A 385 8.31 -4.36 -7.79
N LYS A 386 9.20 -5.19 -8.36
CA LYS A 386 10.50 -5.52 -7.75
C LYS A 386 11.33 -4.25 -7.50
N VAL A 387 11.26 -3.31 -8.43
CA VAL A 387 12.03 -2.05 -8.51
C VAL A 387 11.37 -0.85 -7.79
N GLU A 388 10.31 -1.08 -7.00
CA GLU A 388 9.59 0.00 -6.30
C GLU A 388 10.09 0.11 -4.85
N ASN A 389 10.94 1.09 -4.58
CA ASN A 389 11.87 1.04 -3.43
C ASN A 389 11.24 1.44 -2.08
N THR A 390 9.98 1.89 -2.05
CA THR A 390 9.26 2.24 -0.79
C THR A 390 8.04 1.34 -0.51
N GLU A 391 7.63 0.54 -1.48
CA GLU A 391 6.31 -0.09 -1.53
C GLU A 391 6.36 -1.57 -1.11
N ARG A 392 5.99 -1.87 0.14
CA ARG A 392 5.59 -3.25 0.51
C ARG A 392 4.14 -3.46 0.13
N PHE A 393 3.90 -3.87 -1.12
CA PHE A 393 2.60 -4.34 -1.58
C PHE A 393 2.05 -5.44 -0.65
N VAL A 394 0.76 -5.40 -0.35
CA VAL A 394 0.11 -6.36 0.58
C VAL A 394 -1.03 -7.10 -0.09
N ARG A 395 -2.00 -6.39 -0.67
CA ARG A 395 -3.13 -7.00 -1.38
C ARG A 395 -3.04 -6.79 -2.87
N VAL A 396 -3.56 -7.76 -3.62
CA VAL A 396 -3.67 -7.75 -5.08
C VAL A 396 -5.06 -8.19 -5.52
N ALA A 397 -5.56 -7.58 -6.59
CA ALA A 397 -6.69 -8.06 -7.37
C ALA A 397 -6.35 -7.98 -8.86
N LEU A 398 -6.70 -9.01 -9.62
CA LEU A 398 -6.37 -9.14 -11.04
C LEU A 398 -7.57 -8.80 -11.92
N TYR A 399 -7.35 -8.08 -13.01
CA TYR A 399 -8.27 -7.92 -14.14
C TYR A 399 -7.61 -8.48 -15.40
N GLN A 400 -8.29 -9.31 -16.17
CA GLN A 400 -7.75 -9.88 -17.44
C GLN A 400 -8.53 -9.46 -18.71
N GLY A 401 -9.51 -8.56 -18.57
CA GLY A 401 -10.40 -8.18 -19.67
C GLY A 401 -11.67 -9.02 -19.71
N ASN A 402 -12.74 -8.46 -20.30
CA ASN A 402 -14.00 -9.18 -20.54
C ASN A 402 -13.91 -9.97 -21.88
N PRO A 403 -13.98 -11.32 -21.89
CA PRO A 403 -13.92 -12.12 -23.12
C PRO A 403 -15.00 -11.78 -24.15
N GLY A 404 -16.19 -11.37 -23.70
CA GLY A 404 -17.28 -10.93 -24.56
C GLY A 404 -16.93 -9.69 -25.39
N GLN A 405 -16.11 -8.77 -24.87
CA GLN A 405 -15.65 -7.61 -25.64
C GLN A 405 -14.58 -7.96 -26.68
N ALA A 406 -13.74 -8.98 -26.44
CA ALA A 406 -12.70 -9.39 -27.41
C ALA A 406 -13.30 -9.72 -28.79
N SER A 407 -14.47 -10.39 -28.80
CA SER A 407 -15.22 -10.72 -30.02
C SER A 407 -15.68 -9.50 -30.84
N LYS A 408 -16.00 -8.38 -30.17
CA LYS A 408 -16.34 -7.11 -30.84
C LYS A 408 -15.08 -6.38 -31.32
N ARG A 409 -14.02 -6.34 -30.50
CA ARG A 409 -12.73 -5.71 -30.84
C ARG A 409 -12.14 -6.28 -32.13
N GLN A 410 -12.16 -7.61 -32.30
CA GLN A 410 -11.60 -8.31 -33.47
C GLN A 410 -12.33 -8.02 -34.80
N LYS A 411 -13.52 -7.41 -34.76
CA LYS A 411 -14.22 -6.88 -35.95
C LYS A 411 -13.88 -5.41 -36.22
N LEU A 412 -13.56 -4.63 -35.18
CA LEU A 412 -13.30 -3.19 -35.28
C LEU A 412 -11.85 -2.90 -35.68
N SER A 413 -10.87 -3.64 -35.16
CA SER A 413 -9.44 -3.47 -35.51
C SER A 413 -9.06 -3.92 -36.94
N LYS A 414 -10.04 -4.27 -37.77
CA LYS A 414 -9.88 -4.43 -39.23
C LYS A 414 -10.15 -3.15 -40.03
N LEU A 415 -10.53 -2.05 -39.36
CA LEU A 415 -10.96 -0.78 -39.99
C LEU A 415 -10.03 0.41 -39.69
N THR A 416 -9.08 0.28 -38.75
CA THR A 416 -8.12 1.33 -38.39
C THR A 416 -6.70 0.76 -38.26
N ALA A 417 -5.67 1.57 -38.52
CA ALA A 417 -4.29 1.13 -38.64
C ALA A 417 -3.49 1.13 -37.31
N ASP A 418 -4.10 1.57 -36.20
CA ASP A 418 -3.46 1.72 -34.88
C ASP A 418 -3.23 0.37 -34.18
N THR A 419 -2.32 -0.40 -34.76
CA THR A 419 -2.20 -1.86 -34.56
C THR A 419 -1.67 -2.23 -33.17
N LYS A 420 -1.19 -1.27 -32.36
CA LYS A 420 -0.69 -1.52 -30.99
C LYS A 420 -1.79 -1.72 -29.93
N LEU A 421 -3.00 -1.19 -30.12
CA LEU A 421 -4.03 -1.11 -29.07
C LEU A 421 -5.11 -2.22 -29.16
N SER A 422 -4.93 -3.25 -29.99
CA SER A 422 -5.97 -4.27 -30.25
C SER A 422 -6.05 -5.43 -29.22
N GLY A 423 -5.25 -5.41 -28.15
CA GLY A 423 -5.13 -6.53 -27.20
C GLY A 423 -6.15 -6.57 -26.05
N PRO A 424 -6.04 -7.58 -25.15
CA PRO A 424 -6.46 -7.43 -23.76
C PRO A 424 -5.59 -6.36 -23.08
N ASP A 425 -6.13 -5.72 -22.04
CA ASP A 425 -5.41 -4.73 -21.21
C ASP A 425 -5.44 -5.23 -19.75
N PRO A 426 -4.68 -6.30 -19.43
CA PRO A 426 -4.71 -6.94 -18.12
C PRO A 426 -3.98 -6.08 -17.09
N VAL A 427 -4.52 -6.01 -15.87
CA VAL A 427 -4.00 -5.16 -14.80
C VAL A 427 -4.06 -5.89 -13.46
N VAL A 428 -2.96 -5.87 -12.71
CA VAL A 428 -2.95 -6.18 -11.27
C VAL A 428 -3.05 -4.87 -10.53
N VAL A 429 -4.13 -4.73 -9.76
CA VAL A 429 -4.36 -3.62 -8.84
C VAL A 429 -3.81 -4.04 -7.48
N ALA A 430 -2.84 -3.28 -6.95
CA ALA A 430 -2.19 -3.60 -5.68
C ALA A 430 -2.38 -2.48 -4.64
N THR A 431 -2.44 -2.83 -3.34
CA THR A 431 -2.33 -1.87 -2.23
C THR A 431 -1.00 -2.05 -1.51
N SER A 432 -0.46 -1.00 -0.90
CA SER A 432 0.78 -1.05 -0.11
C SER A 432 0.52 -0.82 1.39
N TYR A 433 1.39 -1.38 2.25
CA TYR A 433 1.28 -1.24 3.70
C TYR A 433 1.45 0.23 4.14
N LYS A 434 0.57 0.72 5.01
CA LYS A 434 0.53 2.13 5.47
C LYS A 434 0.61 3.15 4.31
N LYS A 435 -0.08 2.85 3.20
CA LYS A 435 -0.26 3.79 2.09
C LYS A 435 -1.74 4.01 1.84
N ASP A 436 -2.07 5.26 1.62
CA ASP A 436 -3.33 5.79 1.10
C ASP A 436 -3.52 5.52 -0.40
N ARG A 437 -2.68 4.68 -1.02
CA ARG A 437 -2.59 4.49 -2.47
C ARG A 437 -2.77 3.06 -2.93
N PHE A 438 -3.33 2.93 -4.11
CA PHE A 438 -3.30 1.71 -4.91
C PHE A 438 -2.61 1.95 -6.25
N TYR A 439 -2.05 0.86 -6.80
CA TYR A 439 -1.06 0.87 -7.86
C TYR A 439 -1.51 -0.06 -8.98
N LEU A 440 -1.35 0.36 -10.24
CA LEU A 440 -1.76 -0.40 -11.43
C LEU A 440 -0.52 -0.97 -12.14
N PHE A 441 -0.29 -2.27 -12.02
CA PHE A 441 0.70 -3.00 -12.82
C PHE A 441 0.04 -3.51 -14.10
N THR A 442 0.56 -3.14 -15.26
CA THR A 442 -0.06 -3.41 -16.56
C THR A 442 0.96 -4.08 -17.52
N THR A 443 0.77 -3.97 -18.83
CA THR A 443 1.76 -4.41 -19.84
C THR A 443 2.67 -3.28 -20.34
N ARG A 444 2.53 -2.06 -19.78
CA ARG A 444 3.26 -0.84 -20.15
C ARG A 444 4.09 -0.35 -18.95
N GLU A 445 5.31 0.10 -19.18
CA GLU A 445 6.07 0.83 -18.16
C GLU A 445 5.56 2.30 -18.08
N PRO A 446 5.89 3.07 -17.03
CA PRO A 446 5.48 4.47 -16.90
C PRO A 446 5.86 5.36 -18.09
N GLU A 447 7.01 5.06 -18.71
CA GLU A 447 7.57 5.79 -19.85
C GLU A 447 6.79 5.54 -21.17
N ASP A 448 6.10 4.40 -21.29
CA ASP A 448 5.26 4.08 -22.47
C ASP A 448 3.95 4.88 -22.53
N ASN A 449 3.60 5.58 -21.44
CA ASN A 449 2.30 6.23 -21.32
C ASN A 449 2.30 7.64 -21.94
N GLU A 450 1.34 7.92 -22.84
CA GLU A 450 1.18 9.24 -23.50
C GLU A 450 1.02 10.43 -22.53
N THR A 451 0.69 10.15 -21.26
CA THR A 451 0.58 11.14 -20.19
C THR A 451 1.74 11.10 -19.17
N ALA A 452 2.88 10.48 -19.50
CA ALA A 452 4.06 10.41 -18.61
C ALA A 452 4.52 11.78 -18.09
N ALA A 453 4.35 12.84 -18.88
CA ALA A 453 4.65 14.24 -18.48
C ALA A 453 3.76 14.78 -17.33
N LEU A 454 2.66 14.10 -16.98
CA LEU A 454 1.81 14.40 -15.81
C LEU A 454 2.21 13.57 -14.57
N GLY A 455 3.22 12.71 -14.68
CA GLY A 455 3.65 11.80 -13.63
C GLY A 455 2.81 10.51 -13.52
N ARG A 456 3.39 9.48 -12.90
CA ARG A 456 2.71 8.20 -12.61
C ARG A 456 1.73 8.29 -11.43
N ASP A 457 1.90 9.28 -10.57
CA ASP A 457 1.23 9.37 -9.28
C ASP A 457 0.04 10.34 -9.32
N VAL A 458 -1.18 9.81 -9.43
CA VAL A 458 -2.40 10.61 -9.66
C VAL A 458 -2.96 11.14 -8.35
N PHE A 459 -2.85 12.46 -8.13
CA PHE A 459 -3.38 13.17 -6.96
C PHE A 459 -4.89 13.45 -7.10
N ASN A 460 -5.71 12.39 -7.12
CA ASN A 460 -7.17 12.46 -7.27
C ASN A 460 -7.95 12.73 -5.96
N GLU A 461 -7.27 13.06 -4.87
CA GLU A 461 -7.86 13.44 -3.58
C GLU A 461 -7.12 14.66 -3.05
N LYS A 462 -7.76 15.44 -2.16
CA LYS A 462 -7.00 16.37 -1.31
C LYS A 462 -6.30 15.53 -0.22
N PRO A 463 -4.99 15.66 0.00
CA PRO A 463 -4.31 15.00 1.12
C PRO A 463 -5.01 15.32 2.45
N LYS A 464 -4.95 14.39 3.42
CA LYS A 464 -5.33 14.72 4.80
C LYS A 464 -4.29 15.69 5.37
N GLU A 465 -4.78 16.75 6.01
CA GLU A 465 -4.03 17.42 7.06
C GLU A 465 -4.06 16.49 8.28
N GLU A 466 -3.08 15.60 8.38
CA GLU A 466 -2.99 14.65 9.49
C GLU A 466 -2.48 15.38 10.74
N LEU A 467 -3.36 15.54 11.73
CA LEU A 467 -2.93 15.75 13.11
C LEU A 467 -2.37 14.42 13.62
N ASP A 468 -1.05 14.33 13.81
CA ASP A 468 -0.46 13.24 14.59
C ASP A 468 0.63 13.75 15.55
N ILE A 469 0.81 13.04 16.65
CA ILE A 469 1.52 13.51 17.85
C ILE A 469 2.82 12.73 18.03
N GLY A 470 3.93 13.34 17.59
CA GLY A 470 5.27 13.06 18.13
C GLY A 470 6.33 12.54 17.14
N THR A 471 7.48 13.22 17.16
CA THR A 471 8.81 12.75 16.67
C THR A 471 8.95 12.43 15.18
N GLU A 472 9.15 13.51 14.41
CA GLU A 472 10.22 13.69 13.41
C GLU A 472 10.63 12.51 12.49
N ARG A 473 10.41 12.64 11.18
CA ARG A 473 11.35 13.39 10.30
C ARG A 473 10.84 13.57 8.86
N ALA A 474 11.16 14.75 8.31
CA ALA A 474 11.25 15.09 6.89
C ALA A 474 10.04 14.81 5.98
N ALA A 475 9.18 15.82 5.80
CA ALA A 475 8.23 15.92 4.68
C ALA A 475 8.54 17.17 3.84
N VAL A 476 8.79 16.97 2.54
CA VAL A 476 8.91 17.96 1.45
C VAL A 476 8.60 17.15 0.17
N SER A 477 7.76 17.54 -0.79
CA SER A 477 6.87 18.70 -0.99
C SER A 477 5.59 18.22 -1.70
N GLY A 478 4.57 19.06 -1.83
CA GLY A 478 3.37 18.75 -2.64
C GLY A 478 2.25 19.79 -2.58
N ALA A 479 2.21 20.62 -1.52
CA ALA A 479 1.37 21.81 -1.48
C ALA A 479 2.06 22.98 -2.19
N LEU A 480 1.30 23.78 -2.94
CA LEU A 480 1.75 25.12 -3.35
C LEU A 480 1.84 25.99 -2.10
N LEU A 481 3.03 26.47 -1.78
CA LEU A 481 3.24 27.34 -0.63
C LEU A 481 2.54 28.70 -0.82
N PRO A 482 2.02 29.34 0.25
CA PRO A 482 1.20 30.54 0.12
C PRO A 482 1.99 31.74 -0.41
N ARG A 483 1.44 32.44 -1.42
CA ARG A 483 2.07 33.63 -2.02
C ARG A 483 1.71 34.95 -1.31
N GLY A 484 0.95 34.91 -0.22
CA GLY A 484 0.64 36.11 0.56
C GLY A 484 0.28 35.88 2.02
N ALA A 485 0.32 36.96 2.79
CA ALA A 485 -0.18 37.04 4.16
C ALA A 485 -0.66 38.46 4.49
N VAL A 486 -1.53 38.58 5.49
CA VAL A 486 -1.91 39.85 6.13
C VAL A 486 -1.53 39.74 7.60
N MET A 487 -0.56 40.55 8.03
CA MET A 487 -0.14 40.66 9.41
C MET A 487 -0.94 41.77 10.08
N HIS A 488 -1.86 41.39 10.97
CA HIS A 488 -2.66 42.33 11.73
C HIS A 488 -1.86 42.78 12.95
N THR A 489 -1.69 44.09 13.15
CA THR A 489 -0.92 44.63 14.29
C THR A 489 -1.76 45.61 15.12
N THR A 490 -1.33 45.91 16.35
CA THR A 490 -1.99 46.91 17.22
C THR A 490 -2.04 48.33 16.62
N LEU A 491 -1.31 48.60 15.53
CA LEU A 491 -1.29 49.87 14.81
C LEU A 491 -1.86 49.79 13.38
N GLY A 492 -2.37 48.63 12.94
CA GLY A 492 -3.01 48.42 11.64
C GLY A 492 -2.48 47.20 10.86
N ASP A 493 -3.00 47.01 9.66
CA ASP A 493 -2.75 45.83 8.83
C ASP A 493 -1.56 46.02 7.86
N ILE A 494 -0.65 45.06 7.82
CA ILE A 494 0.49 45.02 6.89
C ILE A 494 0.33 43.81 5.97
N TRP A 495 0.17 44.06 4.67
CA TRP A 495 -0.05 43.04 3.66
C TRP A 495 1.26 42.67 2.98
N LEU A 496 1.56 41.38 2.90
CA LEU A 496 2.84 40.81 2.50
C LEU A 496 2.65 39.90 1.29
N ARG A 497 3.35 40.15 0.18
CA ARG A 497 3.58 39.16 -0.89
C ARG A 497 4.79 38.32 -0.49
N LEU A 498 4.70 37.00 -0.65
CA LEU A 498 5.75 36.04 -0.29
C LEU A 498 6.36 35.42 -1.55
N PHE A 499 7.57 34.85 -1.42
CA PHE A 499 8.37 34.32 -2.54
C PHE A 499 8.65 32.80 -2.40
N PRO A 500 7.61 31.94 -2.46
CA PRO A 500 7.74 30.50 -2.22
C PRO A 500 8.53 29.75 -3.29
N GLU A 501 8.68 30.32 -4.49
CA GLU A 501 9.47 29.72 -5.56
C GLU A 501 10.98 29.90 -5.33
N GLU A 502 11.38 31.05 -4.77
CA GLU A 502 12.78 31.44 -4.55
C GLU A 502 13.32 31.03 -3.16
N CYS A 503 12.48 31.02 -2.13
CA CYS A 503 12.84 30.63 -0.75
C CYS A 503 11.74 29.76 -0.10
N PRO A 504 11.55 28.51 -0.60
CA PRO A 504 10.47 27.63 -0.13
C PRO A 504 10.54 27.33 1.36
N ARG A 505 11.72 27.06 1.95
CA ARG A 505 11.84 26.73 3.37
C ARG A 505 11.45 27.91 4.25
N THR A 506 11.86 29.11 3.89
CA THR A 506 11.57 30.32 4.67
C THR A 506 10.09 30.68 4.61
N VAL A 507 9.46 30.55 3.43
CA VAL A 507 8.01 30.77 3.30
C VAL A 507 7.21 29.66 3.99
N GLU A 508 7.65 28.39 3.94
CA GLU A 508 7.05 27.31 4.71
C GLU A 508 7.12 27.58 6.22
N ASN A 509 8.30 27.94 6.72
CA ASN A 509 8.55 28.29 8.12
C ASN A 509 7.64 29.45 8.58
N PHE A 510 7.69 30.59 7.89
CA PHE A 510 6.89 31.77 8.22
C PHE A 510 5.38 31.49 8.16
N THR A 511 4.89 30.88 7.07
CA THR A 511 3.45 30.64 6.91
C THR A 511 2.92 29.56 7.84
N THR A 512 3.75 28.60 8.25
CA THR A 512 3.37 27.57 9.23
C THR A 512 3.39 28.13 10.66
N HIS A 513 4.39 28.95 11.04
CA HIS A 513 4.33 29.71 12.30
C HIS A 513 3.09 30.61 12.38
N ALA A 514 2.75 31.30 11.28
CA ALA A 514 1.53 32.11 11.18
C ALA A 514 0.25 31.27 11.36
N LYS A 515 0.08 30.18 10.60
CA LYS A 515 -1.07 29.25 10.74
C LYS A 515 -1.21 28.65 12.14
N ASN A 516 -0.08 28.35 12.79
CA ASN A 516 -0.05 27.80 14.15
C ASN A 516 -0.29 28.86 15.25
N GLY A 517 -0.50 30.13 14.89
CA GLY A 517 -0.67 31.23 15.83
C GLY A 517 0.59 31.58 16.63
N TYR A 518 1.77 31.13 16.20
CA TYR A 518 3.05 31.31 16.91
C TYR A 518 3.43 32.79 17.05
N TYR A 519 3.06 33.60 16.06
CA TYR A 519 3.32 35.04 16.05
C TYR A 519 2.27 35.85 16.84
N ASN A 520 1.18 35.25 17.32
CA ASN A 520 0.07 35.97 17.92
C ASN A 520 0.45 36.49 19.31
N GLY A 521 0.32 37.79 19.52
CA GLY A 521 0.74 38.51 20.73
C GLY A 521 2.24 38.86 20.78
N LEU A 522 3.04 38.47 19.78
CA LEU A 522 4.48 38.79 19.80
C LEU A 522 4.73 40.27 19.48
N ILE A 523 5.69 40.87 20.19
CA ILE A 523 6.04 42.28 20.05
C ILE A 523 7.01 42.53 18.89
N PHE A 524 7.04 43.77 18.40
CA PHE A 524 8.22 44.30 17.71
C PHE A 524 9.28 44.65 18.74
N HIS A 525 10.09 43.66 19.14
CA HIS A 525 11.09 43.82 20.20
C HIS A 525 12.23 44.79 19.85
N ARG A 526 12.42 45.11 18.57
CA ARG A 526 13.46 46.05 18.12
C ARG A 526 13.01 46.88 16.91
N VAL A 527 13.11 48.20 16.99
CA VAL A 527 12.69 49.14 15.94
C VAL A 527 13.74 50.24 15.75
N ILE A 528 14.46 50.19 14.62
CA ILE A 528 15.51 51.16 14.29
C ILE A 528 15.00 52.10 13.19
N LYS A 529 14.72 53.34 13.60
CA LYS A 529 14.26 54.41 12.70
C LYS A 529 15.25 54.67 11.57
N GLY A 530 14.76 54.63 10.33
CA GLY A 530 15.59 54.77 9.13
C GLY A 530 16.35 53.50 8.74
N PHE A 531 15.98 52.33 9.29
CA PHE A 531 16.58 51.04 8.96
C PHE A 531 15.53 49.92 8.86
N MET A 532 14.99 49.43 9.98
CA MET A 532 14.06 48.28 10.01
C MET A 532 13.24 48.19 11.31
N ALA A 533 12.19 47.37 11.30
CA ALA A 533 11.47 46.90 12.48
C ALA A 533 11.49 45.36 12.53
N GLN A 534 11.91 44.78 13.66
CA GLN A 534 12.13 43.35 13.88
C GLN A 534 11.14 42.80 14.91
N THR A 535 10.70 41.55 14.69
CA THR A 535 9.71 40.81 15.49
C THR A 535 9.91 39.30 15.33
N GLY A 536 9.01 38.47 15.83
CA GLY A 536 9.04 37.00 15.71
C GLY A 536 9.83 36.27 16.81
N ASP A 537 10.16 36.96 17.90
CA ASP A 537 10.76 36.38 19.11
C ASP A 537 9.71 36.18 20.22
N PRO A 538 9.47 34.95 20.71
CA PRO A 538 8.60 34.66 21.86
C PRO A 538 9.06 35.25 23.20
N LEU A 539 10.34 35.56 23.38
CA LEU A 539 10.89 36.17 24.60
C LEU A 539 10.80 37.71 24.56
N GLY A 540 10.79 38.29 23.36
CA GLY A 540 10.75 39.73 23.14
C GLY A 540 12.04 40.45 23.55
N ASP A 541 13.18 39.76 23.57
CA ASP A 541 14.51 40.30 23.92
C ASP A 541 15.56 40.15 22.80
N GLY A 542 15.20 39.45 21.71
CA GLY A 542 16.05 39.19 20.56
C GLY A 542 16.84 37.88 20.63
N THR A 543 16.77 37.13 21.74
CA THR A 543 17.53 35.89 21.94
C THR A 543 16.72 34.62 21.70
N GLY A 544 15.39 34.71 21.69
CA GLY A 544 14.50 33.57 21.47
C GLY A 544 14.05 33.37 20.02
N GLY A 545 13.18 32.37 19.85
CA GLY A 545 12.63 31.99 18.55
C GLY A 545 13.35 30.79 17.92
N THR A 546 12.59 29.80 17.48
CA THR A 546 13.08 28.60 16.79
C THR A 546 12.21 28.34 15.57
N SER A 547 12.74 27.66 14.54
CA SER A 547 11.95 27.32 13.35
C SER A 547 10.90 26.26 13.62
N ILE A 548 10.01 26.03 12.64
CA ILE A 548 9.03 24.92 12.67
C ILE A 548 9.67 23.53 12.76
N TRP A 549 10.97 23.41 12.49
CA TRP A 549 11.74 22.16 12.61
C TRP A 549 12.46 22.03 13.97
N GLY A 550 12.19 22.91 14.94
CA GLY A 550 12.68 22.82 16.31
C GLY A 550 14.11 23.36 16.55
N GLY A 551 14.83 23.73 15.49
CA GLY A 551 16.16 24.36 15.57
C GLY A 551 16.33 25.49 14.56
N GLU A 552 17.59 25.79 14.21
CA GLU A 552 17.95 26.73 13.15
C GLU A 552 17.87 26.09 11.75
N PHE A 553 17.78 26.91 10.69
CA PHE A 553 17.86 26.43 9.30
C PHE A 553 18.65 27.35 8.36
N GLU A 554 18.94 26.80 7.18
CA GLU A 554 19.76 27.34 6.09
C GLU A 554 19.23 28.68 5.53
N ASP A 555 20.12 29.46 4.90
CA ASP A 555 19.75 30.65 4.13
C ASP A 555 19.39 30.32 2.68
N GLU A 556 18.38 31.00 2.13
CA GLU A 556 17.88 30.84 0.75
C GLU A 556 18.10 32.13 -0.05
N PHE A 557 19.28 32.26 -0.68
CA PHE A 557 19.65 33.44 -1.45
C PHE A 557 19.40 33.27 -2.95
N ASP A 558 18.28 33.75 -3.47
CA ASP A 558 18.10 33.94 -4.92
C ASP A 558 18.80 35.22 -5.44
N SER A 559 19.11 35.25 -6.74
CA SER A 559 19.73 36.36 -7.44
C SER A 559 18.83 37.58 -7.68
N SER A 560 17.50 37.40 -7.78
CA SER A 560 16.52 38.46 -8.04
C SER A 560 16.04 39.17 -6.78
N LEU A 561 16.10 38.51 -5.62
CA LEU A 561 15.61 39.02 -4.35
C LEU A 561 16.68 39.84 -3.62
N ARG A 562 16.43 41.14 -3.45
CA ARG A 562 17.39 42.11 -2.89
C ARG A 562 16.72 43.10 -1.96
N HIS A 563 17.50 43.70 -1.05
CA HIS A 563 17.09 44.81 -0.20
C HIS A 563 17.14 46.17 -0.96
N ASP A 564 16.72 46.16 -2.24
CA ASP A 564 16.79 47.33 -3.14
C ASP A 564 15.74 48.42 -2.84
N ARG A 565 14.77 48.11 -1.96
CA ARG A 565 13.65 48.99 -1.60
C ARG A 565 13.17 48.78 -0.18
N ALA A 566 12.60 49.83 0.38
CA ALA A 566 11.82 49.78 1.62
C ALA A 566 10.63 48.81 1.50
N GLY A 567 10.20 48.23 2.62
CA GLY A 567 9.16 47.22 2.67
C GLY A 567 9.64 45.81 2.30
N THR A 568 10.96 45.58 2.20
CA THR A 568 11.51 44.22 2.02
C THR A 568 11.48 43.48 3.36
N LEU A 569 10.90 42.27 3.34
CA LEU A 569 10.73 41.35 4.47
C LEU A 569 11.83 40.27 4.41
N SER A 570 12.57 40.11 5.50
CA SER A 570 13.75 39.23 5.55
C SER A 570 13.91 38.57 6.92
N MET A 571 14.49 37.36 6.96
CA MET A 571 14.79 36.66 8.20
C MET A 571 15.84 37.38 9.04
N ALA A 572 15.68 37.36 10.36
CA ALA A 572 16.71 37.78 11.31
C ALA A 572 17.48 36.53 11.76
N ASN A 573 18.79 36.52 11.48
CA ASN A 573 19.70 35.43 11.83
C ASN A 573 20.90 35.99 12.62
N SER A 574 21.57 35.12 13.38
CA SER A 574 22.76 35.44 14.18
C SER A 574 24.08 35.20 13.41
N GLY A 575 23.98 34.86 12.13
CA GLY A 575 25.06 34.40 11.27
C GLY A 575 24.53 33.51 10.13
N PRO A 576 25.38 33.08 9.19
CA PRO A 576 24.94 32.25 8.05
C PRO A 576 24.29 30.94 8.51
N ASN A 577 23.14 30.59 7.93
CA ASN A 577 22.35 29.39 8.23
C ASN A 577 21.84 29.29 9.67
N THR A 578 21.59 30.43 10.33
CA THR A 578 21.00 30.49 11.69
C THR A 578 19.57 31.07 11.70
N ASN A 579 18.76 30.72 10.69
CA ASN A 579 17.38 31.22 10.61
C ASN A 579 16.47 30.51 11.63
N GLY A 580 15.73 31.28 12.43
CA GLY A 580 14.75 30.78 13.40
C GLY A 580 13.33 31.17 13.02
N SER A 581 12.60 31.80 13.95
CA SER A 581 11.28 32.41 13.70
C SER A 581 11.31 33.94 13.55
N GLN A 582 12.40 34.60 13.97
CA GLN A 582 12.54 36.07 13.93
C GLN A 582 12.70 36.60 12.49
N PHE A 583 12.09 37.76 12.22
CA PHE A 583 12.18 38.45 10.93
C PHE A 583 12.11 39.97 11.10
N PHE A 584 12.48 40.72 10.06
CA PHE A 584 12.39 42.17 10.02
C PHE A 584 11.80 42.71 8.72
N ILE A 585 11.19 43.90 8.81
CA ILE A 585 10.72 44.69 7.67
C ILE A 585 11.59 45.95 7.58
N THR A 586 12.24 46.14 6.43
CA THR A 586 13.07 47.32 6.14
C THR A 586 12.23 48.58 5.88
N THR A 587 12.69 49.75 6.35
CA THR A 587 12.02 51.05 6.10
C THR A 587 12.70 51.88 5.02
N VAL A 588 13.92 51.50 4.61
CA VAL A 588 14.76 52.07 3.55
C VAL A 588 15.39 50.93 2.71
N PRO A 589 16.02 51.20 1.55
CA PRO A 589 16.90 50.22 0.91
C PRO A 589 18.11 49.89 1.79
N THR A 590 18.47 48.61 1.93
CA THR A 590 19.59 48.16 2.78
C THR A 590 20.51 47.14 2.08
N PRO A 591 21.14 47.44 0.92
CA PRO A 591 21.87 46.43 0.11
C PRO A 591 23.05 45.74 0.81
N TRP A 592 23.55 46.30 1.93
CA TRP A 592 24.58 45.66 2.75
C TRP A 592 24.10 44.41 3.51
N LEU A 593 22.80 44.09 3.45
CA LEU A 593 22.17 42.87 3.96
C LEU A 593 22.02 41.77 2.90
N ASP A 594 22.25 42.08 1.62
CA ASP A 594 22.09 41.11 0.52
C ASP A 594 23.09 39.94 0.64
N ASN A 595 22.58 38.72 0.51
CA ASN A 595 23.33 37.46 0.73
C ASN A 595 23.89 37.31 2.16
N LYS A 596 23.21 37.91 3.15
CA LYS A 596 23.41 37.68 4.60
C LYS A 596 22.12 37.31 5.31
N HIS A 597 21.00 37.89 4.88
CA HIS A 597 19.67 37.63 5.42
C HIS A 597 18.74 37.22 4.27
N THR A 598 17.94 36.18 4.52
CA THR A 598 17.06 35.59 3.51
C THR A 598 15.82 36.45 3.28
N VAL A 599 15.74 37.09 2.11
CA VAL A 599 14.60 37.92 1.67
C VAL A 599 13.48 37.00 1.21
N PHE A 600 12.34 37.00 1.91
CA PHE A 600 11.24 36.06 1.63
C PHE A 600 9.88 36.70 1.33
N GLY A 601 9.80 38.03 1.36
CA GLY A 601 8.60 38.74 0.95
C GLY A 601 8.78 40.25 0.81
N ARG A 602 7.69 40.93 0.45
CA ARG A 602 7.60 42.39 0.39
C ARG A 602 6.22 42.90 0.83
N VAL A 603 6.23 44.02 1.54
CA VAL A 603 5.03 44.79 1.87
C VAL A 603 4.41 45.33 0.58
N VAL A 604 3.13 45.00 0.34
CA VAL A 604 2.35 45.45 -0.84
C VAL A 604 1.26 46.46 -0.48
N ARG A 605 0.82 46.49 0.78
CA ARG A 605 -0.13 47.47 1.37
C ARG A 605 0.17 47.59 2.87
N GLY A 606 -0.07 48.75 3.49
CA GLY A 606 0.26 48.99 4.91
C GLY A 606 1.69 49.50 5.16
N MET A 607 2.40 50.00 4.13
CA MET A 607 3.74 50.60 4.31
C MET A 607 3.71 51.91 5.12
N ASP A 608 2.55 52.55 5.18
CA ASP A 608 2.21 53.62 6.12
C ASP A 608 2.15 53.12 7.58
N VAL A 609 1.55 51.95 7.84
CA VAL A 609 1.57 51.29 9.17
C VAL A 609 3.02 50.98 9.58
N VAL A 610 3.83 50.39 8.69
CA VAL A 610 5.28 50.17 8.93
C VAL A 610 5.99 51.48 9.31
N ARG A 611 5.63 52.61 8.67
CA ARG A 611 6.15 53.96 8.98
C ARG A 611 5.52 54.63 10.20
N ILE A 612 4.51 54.03 10.83
CA ILE A 612 4.02 54.43 12.15
C ILE A 612 4.80 53.63 13.20
N ILE A 613 4.97 52.32 13.00
CA ILE A 613 5.82 51.44 13.83
C ILE A 613 7.24 52.03 13.92
N GLU A 614 7.86 52.39 12.80
CA GLU A 614 9.20 53.04 12.72
C GLU A 614 9.34 54.30 13.61
N LYS A 615 8.24 54.97 13.94
CA LYS A 615 8.22 56.26 14.65
C LYS A 615 7.79 56.16 16.11
N VAL A 616 7.53 54.96 16.64
CA VAL A 616 7.32 54.79 18.07
C VAL A 616 8.57 55.24 18.84
N LYS A 617 8.39 55.67 20.09
CA LYS A 617 9.54 55.99 20.95
C LYS A 617 10.18 54.68 21.39
N THR A 618 11.49 54.58 21.25
CA THR A 618 12.29 53.46 21.74
C THR A 618 13.15 53.87 22.93
N ASP A 619 13.71 52.88 23.61
CA ASP A 619 14.72 53.04 24.66
C ASP A 619 16.15 53.10 24.10
N LYS A 620 17.14 52.61 24.85
CA LYS A 620 18.56 52.58 24.46
C LYS A 620 18.97 51.32 23.69
N GLU A 621 18.12 50.30 23.64
CA GLU A 621 18.36 48.99 23.02
C GLU A 621 17.51 48.84 21.74
N ASP A 622 16.99 49.97 21.24
CA ASP A 622 16.04 50.10 20.14
C ASP A 622 14.66 49.46 20.41
N LYS A 623 14.31 49.13 21.65
CA LYS A 623 13.03 48.50 22.01
C LYS A 623 11.93 49.55 22.22
N PRO A 624 10.70 49.39 21.68
CA PRO A 624 9.59 50.31 21.91
C PRO A 624 9.23 50.51 23.40
N LEU A 625 8.90 51.75 23.77
CA LEU A 625 8.41 52.11 25.12
C LEU A 625 6.94 51.74 25.36
N GLU A 626 6.19 51.53 24.28
CA GLU A 626 4.80 51.07 24.26
C GLU A 626 4.75 49.89 23.28
N ASP A 627 4.25 48.73 23.71
CA ASP A 627 4.33 47.49 22.93
C ASP A 627 3.49 47.55 21.65
N VAL A 628 4.18 47.49 20.50
CA VAL A 628 3.55 47.16 19.22
C VAL A 628 3.52 45.65 19.09
N GLN A 629 2.33 45.06 18.94
CA GLN A 629 2.14 43.60 18.88
C GLN A 629 1.53 43.17 17.55
N ILE A 630 1.91 41.98 17.10
CA ILE A 630 1.16 41.20 16.12
C ILE A 630 -0.09 40.64 16.82
N VAL A 631 -1.27 40.85 16.26
CA VAL A 631 -2.52 40.26 16.75
C VAL A 631 -2.64 38.83 16.22
N ASP A 632 -2.59 38.68 14.90
CA ASP A 632 -2.44 37.42 14.18
C ASP A 632 -1.86 37.66 12.76
N ILE A 633 -1.63 36.57 12.01
CA ILE A 633 -1.19 36.63 10.61
C ILE A 633 -2.08 35.73 9.75
N GLY A 634 -3.01 36.34 9.00
CA GLY A 634 -3.89 35.68 8.04
C GLY A 634 -3.16 35.30 6.75
N VAL A 635 -2.86 34.01 6.57
CA VAL A 635 -2.15 33.48 5.39
C VAL A 635 -3.10 33.33 4.19
N LYS A 636 -2.68 33.81 3.00
CA LYS A 636 -3.44 33.76 1.74
C LYS A 636 -2.71 32.95 0.67
N GLU A 637 -3.39 31.99 0.05
CA GLU A 637 -2.84 31.17 -1.05
C GLU A 637 -2.39 32.06 -2.23
N HIS A 638 -3.22 33.05 -2.60
CA HIS A 638 -2.95 34.05 -3.63
C HIS A 638 -3.29 35.46 -3.10
N LEU A 639 -2.57 36.46 -3.57
CA LEU A 639 -2.96 37.87 -3.46
C LEU A 639 -3.67 38.29 -4.73
N ASP A 640 -4.97 38.58 -4.65
CA ASP A 640 -5.73 39.11 -5.76
C ASP A 640 -5.22 40.52 -6.09
N GLU A 641 -4.73 40.74 -7.31
CA GLU A 641 -4.18 42.06 -7.69
C GLU A 641 -5.26 43.16 -7.73
N LYS A 642 -6.53 42.79 -7.58
CA LYS A 642 -7.67 43.70 -7.36
C LYS A 642 -7.77 44.23 -5.91
N GLU A 643 -7.29 43.50 -4.90
CA GLU A 643 -7.20 43.98 -3.51
C GLU A 643 -6.09 45.04 -3.32
N LEU A 644 -5.19 45.17 -4.31
CA LEU A 644 -4.04 46.09 -4.29
C LEU A 644 -4.31 47.46 -4.94
N VAL A 645 -5.53 47.72 -5.42
CA VAL A 645 -5.88 48.93 -6.21
C VAL A 645 -7.07 49.71 -5.59
N GLN A 646 -7.33 49.52 -4.29
CA GLN A 646 -8.27 50.34 -3.48
C GLN A 646 -7.57 50.94 -2.27
#